data_AF-A0A7V6B4G5-F1
#
_entry.id   AF-A0A7V6B4G5-F1
#
_cell.length_a   1.000
_cell.length_b   1.000
_cell.length_c   1.000
_cell.angle_alpha   90.00
_cell.angle_beta   90.00
_cell.angle_gamma   90.00
#
_symmetry.space_group_name_H-M   'P 1'
#
loop_
_entity.id
_entity.type
_entity.pdbx_description
1 polymer ?
#
loop_
_entity_poly.entity_id
_entity_poly.type
_entity_poly.pdbx_seq_one_letter_code
_entity_poly.pdbx_strand_id
1 'polypeptide(L)'
;MKRPFEPTVIVFWVLSFITLSCSKAESSKDIAGDAKETGDSLEVLPDAVSYDDHTTSDEDVMDSFTSLDEGTSSEDLFETQFEDVAKEKRLFTYKVIMGVSMGANAVNIASHYPDRFDVIGAMGGYVDFRYLTHVVAYFLLGGFCPMEQILDNLDSINDPTNPNVFCGPVKPTMPYEWEWSFNKFHYDNSGGHWGREFYFDVIEGFQFAAGNMLYYNEEHPLLPPGISLDWWNNEQDKCAHPAVVSYPYNINKEYNPEGKYNLITFCDGDTVQCDESSLECLEKKGAYEPDKPHHVPVRFLLAVDYNGNMKRDYGEPVVVNAMERFEDVGTDGCPDPFEDGKGGCSETRVANQGDDPNHDNFDLMNNPGGTEGDFEYEDGEPFEDFGLDGVPEMVSGFKDYGEGDGVFTMHPNLEALFEQDARTFFRRAPLETLKRMTFYFDGGIRDAIHAIPVMMHLSNALKLRGIEVREYDDFTATDNSILPCATCDDYITRLKDIDVSPRIFGRNIFVRYGDPDASEQAILQGDGKHVGLVCQILNRVATFIYMALNRLPNPIIKNDGDIGGTVINTSLWSDALQNRVRYSVALPPGYDYEENKDEYYPLVIFLPGHGVGASDMIQSSLLFSALMGQGVLPRFILLAPEGQCCYVHKQTGQRFCGCEMGGKDCLDNQCKGPHETCAIADVSSSDLVQECNGGHFFMNHKTNRWGDESASEVMRFEDALFDIISDVEAKFRVRQPEYVEVPVGF
;
A
#
# COMPACT_ATOMS: atom_id res chain seq x y z
N MET A 1 33.42 21.75 -7.59
CA MET A 1 34.38 20.81 -6.99
C MET A 1 33.59 19.67 -6.38
N LYS A 2 33.88 18.40 -6.72
CA LYS A 2 33.15 17.24 -6.20
C LYS A 2 33.69 16.86 -4.81
N ARG A 3 32.81 16.51 -3.86
CA ARG A 3 33.17 15.69 -2.70
C ARG A 3 32.76 14.23 -3.00
N PRO A 4 33.55 13.22 -2.60
CA PRO A 4 33.18 11.83 -2.75
C PRO A 4 32.20 11.40 -1.63
N PHE A 5 31.32 10.45 -1.93
CA PHE A 5 30.61 9.66 -0.92
C PHE A 5 31.58 8.66 -0.29
N GLU A 6 31.49 8.46 1.03
CA GLU A 6 32.11 7.33 1.74
C GLU A 6 31.04 6.27 2.06
N PRO A 7 31.31 4.96 1.89
CA PRO A 7 30.41 3.91 2.30
C PRO A 7 30.61 3.59 3.79
N THR A 8 29.57 3.79 4.61
CA THR A 8 29.63 3.47 6.05
C THR A 8 29.58 1.95 6.26
N VAL A 9 30.70 1.37 6.67
CA VAL A 9 30.79 -0.04 7.07
C VAL A 9 30.20 -0.19 8.48
N ILE A 10 29.08 -0.90 8.61
CA ILE A 10 28.50 -1.26 9.91
C ILE A 10 29.26 -2.48 10.48
N VAL A 11 29.76 -2.34 11.72
CA VAL A 11 30.52 -3.39 12.42
C VAL A 11 29.72 -3.91 13.61
N PHE A 12 29.57 -5.24 13.68
CA PHE A 12 28.86 -5.98 14.73
C PHE A 12 29.36 -5.70 16.15
N TRP A 13 28.41 -5.58 17.10
CA TRP A 13 28.57 -6.03 18.49
C TRP A 13 27.25 -6.61 19.01
N VAL A 14 27.25 -7.89 19.38
CA VAL A 14 26.17 -8.57 20.12
C VAL A 14 26.82 -9.41 21.22
N LEU A 15 26.43 -9.19 22.47
CA LEU A 15 26.30 -10.20 23.55
C LEU A 15 26.06 -9.55 24.92
N SER A 16 24.86 -9.75 25.48
CA SER A 16 24.65 -10.08 26.89
C SER A 16 23.20 -10.52 27.10
N PHE A 17 23.01 -11.77 27.53
CA PHE A 17 21.69 -12.30 27.90
C PHE A 17 21.30 -11.87 29.31
N ILE A 18 20.09 -11.37 29.49
CA ILE A 18 19.37 -11.41 30.78
C ILE A 18 17.93 -11.85 30.49
N THR A 19 17.56 -13.04 30.96
CA THR A 19 16.17 -13.48 31.02
C THR A 19 15.48 -12.77 32.19
N LEU A 20 14.62 -11.79 31.90
CA LEU A 20 13.73 -11.17 32.89
C LEU A 20 12.30 -11.63 32.63
N SER A 21 11.65 -12.18 33.66
CA SER A 21 10.22 -12.49 33.65
C SER A 21 9.40 -11.21 33.66
N CYS A 22 8.37 -11.11 32.82
CA CYS A 22 7.47 -9.97 32.78
C CYS A 22 6.87 -9.64 34.16
N SER A 23 7.28 -8.51 34.73
CA SER A 23 6.50 -7.77 35.73
C SER A 23 5.95 -6.53 35.06
N LYS A 24 4.63 -6.28 35.19
CA LYS A 24 3.95 -5.09 34.64
C LYS A 24 4.75 -3.82 34.94
N ALA A 25 5.03 -3.03 33.90
CA ALA A 25 5.60 -1.70 34.09
C ALA A 25 4.49 -0.73 34.57
N GLU A 26 4.59 -0.26 35.80
CA GLU A 26 3.84 0.92 36.23
C GLU A 26 4.46 2.18 35.59
N SER A 27 3.62 3.13 35.17
CA SER A 27 4.09 4.33 34.48
C SER A 27 4.87 5.27 35.42
N SER A 28 6.14 5.51 35.11
CA SER A 28 6.98 6.43 35.86
C SER A 28 6.68 7.89 35.49
N LYS A 29 5.70 8.51 36.17
CA LYS A 29 5.55 9.97 36.20
C LYS A 29 6.54 10.60 37.19
N ASP A 30 7.75 10.90 36.73
CA ASP A 30 8.66 11.79 37.47
C ASP A 30 8.36 13.25 37.11
N ILE A 31 7.63 13.93 38.00
CA ILE A 31 7.51 15.40 38.00
C ILE A 31 8.49 15.95 39.03
N ALA A 32 9.36 16.86 38.59
CA ALA A 32 10.32 17.54 39.46
C ALA A 32 9.60 18.30 40.58
N GLY A 33 9.96 18.00 41.83
CA GLY A 33 9.40 18.67 42.99
C GLY A 33 9.99 20.07 43.20
N ASP A 34 9.12 21.04 43.45
CA ASP A 34 9.50 22.31 44.07
C ASP A 34 8.61 22.53 45.31
N ALA A 35 9.20 22.99 46.41
CA ALA A 35 8.62 22.83 47.74
C ALA A 35 8.21 24.17 48.39
N LYS A 36 6.97 24.23 48.91
CA LYS A 36 6.62 25.01 50.13
C LYS A 36 5.22 24.72 50.70
N GLU A 37 5.23 24.43 52.00
CA GLU A 37 4.36 24.98 53.08
C GLU A 37 3.15 25.85 52.66
N THR A 38 1.94 25.78 53.24
CA THR A 38 1.38 25.12 54.46
C THR A 38 -0.15 25.32 54.41
N GLY A 39 -0.98 24.49 55.06
CA GLY A 39 -2.43 24.77 55.12
C GLY A 39 -3.32 23.69 55.72
N ASP A 40 -3.37 23.64 57.05
CA ASP A 40 -4.25 22.85 57.91
C ASP A 40 -5.77 22.88 57.56
N SER A 41 -6.44 21.71 57.50
CA SER A 41 -7.68 21.43 58.27
C SER A 41 -8.25 20.03 58.03
N LEU A 42 -8.66 19.36 59.11
CA LEU A 42 -9.41 18.09 59.10
C LEU A 42 -10.91 18.33 58.85
N GLU A 43 -11.58 17.36 58.22
CA GLU A 43 -12.90 16.91 58.70
C GLU A 43 -13.09 15.39 58.50
N VAL A 44 -14.01 14.77 59.24
CA VAL A 44 -13.85 13.40 59.78
C VAL A 44 -15.14 12.56 59.65
N LEU A 45 -15.05 11.45 58.88
CA LEU A 45 -15.79 10.16 59.02
C LEU A 45 -17.33 10.13 58.80
N PRO A 46 -18.00 8.94 58.76
CA PRO A 46 -17.58 7.55 58.41
C PRO A 46 -18.56 6.77 57.48
N ASP A 47 -18.34 5.44 57.40
CA ASP A 47 -19.25 4.30 57.08
C ASP A 47 -19.08 3.69 55.67
N ALA A 48 -18.45 2.52 55.41
CA ALA A 48 -18.03 1.32 56.16
C ALA A 48 -19.06 0.18 56.38
N VAL A 49 -18.98 -0.88 55.56
CA VAL A 49 -19.23 -2.33 55.85
C VAL A 49 -18.35 -3.14 54.86
N SER A 50 -17.34 -3.96 55.21
CA SER A 50 -17.32 -5.31 55.86
C SER A 50 -17.94 -6.43 54.99
N TYR A 51 -17.57 -7.73 54.98
CA TYR A 51 -16.59 -8.63 55.64
C TYR A 51 -16.59 -9.99 54.85
N ASP A 52 -15.62 -10.92 54.89
CA ASP A 52 -14.22 -10.99 55.37
C ASP A 52 -13.53 -12.24 54.72
N ASP A 53 -12.22 -12.47 54.92
CA ASP A 53 -11.45 -13.65 54.45
C ASP A 53 -11.26 -14.71 55.57
N HIS A 54 -11.18 -16.02 55.26
CA HIS A 54 -10.72 -17.05 56.22
C HIS A 54 -10.11 -18.31 55.56
N THR A 55 -8.81 -18.49 55.82
CA THR A 55 -8.01 -19.72 55.62
C THR A 55 -7.90 -20.53 56.91
N THR A 56 -7.89 -21.87 56.84
CA THR A 56 -7.38 -22.76 57.92
C THR A 56 -6.77 -24.05 57.36
N SER A 57 -5.89 -24.67 58.16
CA SER A 57 -4.86 -25.65 57.77
C SER A 57 -5.04 -27.07 58.32
N ASP A 58 -4.49 -28.05 57.58
CA ASP A 58 -3.72 -29.25 57.97
C ASP A 58 -4.23 -30.37 58.92
N GLU A 59 -3.88 -31.61 58.50
CA GLU A 59 -3.71 -32.90 59.21
C GLU A 59 -4.96 -33.52 59.91
N ASP A 60 -5.30 -34.82 59.79
CA ASP A 60 -4.46 -36.02 59.96
C ASP A 60 -5.26 -37.34 59.64
N VAL A 61 -4.60 -38.51 59.80
CA VAL A 61 -5.11 -39.91 59.93
C VAL A 61 -5.19 -40.83 58.68
N MET A 62 -4.39 -41.91 58.73
CA MET A 62 -4.33 -43.09 57.85
C MET A 62 -5.50 -44.08 58.04
N ASP A 63 -5.78 -44.95 57.04
CA ASP A 63 -5.56 -46.42 57.19
C ASP A 63 -5.67 -47.21 55.86
N SER A 64 -5.22 -48.47 55.89
CA SER A 64 -5.39 -49.59 54.93
C SER A 64 -4.42 -49.71 53.74
N PHE A 65 -3.26 -50.33 54.02
CA PHE A 65 -2.48 -51.09 53.04
C PHE A 65 -3.10 -52.49 52.80
N THR A 66 -3.18 -52.95 51.55
CA THR A 66 -3.14 -54.39 51.23
C THR A 66 -2.39 -54.68 49.92
N SER A 67 -1.35 -55.50 50.05
CA SER A 67 -0.71 -56.39 49.05
C SER A 67 -0.41 -55.88 47.63
N LEU A 68 0.90 -55.80 47.37
CA LEU A 68 1.54 -55.89 46.06
C LEU A 68 1.08 -57.14 45.28
N ASP A 69 1.00 -57.02 43.96
CA ASP A 69 1.32 -58.11 43.03
C ASP A 69 2.24 -57.54 41.94
N GLU A 70 3.32 -58.24 41.61
CA GLU A 70 4.38 -57.75 40.72
C GLU A 70 4.14 -58.22 39.27
N GLY A 71 4.20 -57.30 38.30
CA GLY A 71 4.49 -57.68 36.91
C GLY A 71 3.65 -57.03 35.81
N THR A 72 3.94 -55.77 35.48
CA THR A 72 3.70 -55.21 34.13
C THR A 72 4.85 -54.28 33.75
N SER A 73 5.29 -54.39 32.49
CA SER A 73 6.40 -53.64 31.91
C SER A 73 6.05 -52.17 31.67
N SER A 74 7.07 -51.30 31.75
CA SER A 74 6.95 -49.85 31.59
C SER A 74 6.86 -49.38 30.13
N GLU A 75 6.07 -50.06 29.28
CA GLU A 75 5.93 -49.73 27.85
C GLU A 75 4.49 -49.32 27.43
N ASP A 76 3.45 -49.60 28.22
CA ASP A 76 2.04 -49.41 27.83
C ASP A 76 1.34 -48.18 28.47
N LEU A 77 2.03 -47.06 28.68
CA LEU A 77 1.44 -45.82 29.25
C LEU A 77 1.69 -44.51 28.48
N PHE A 78 2.11 -44.61 27.21
CA PHE A 78 2.20 -43.46 26.30
C PHE A 78 1.54 -43.70 24.93
N GLU A 79 0.38 -44.38 24.90
CA GLU A 79 -0.62 -44.07 23.88
C GLU A 79 -1.37 -42.80 24.30
N THR A 80 -0.73 -41.64 24.07
CA THR A 80 -1.50 -40.40 23.92
C THR A 80 -2.45 -40.60 22.77
N GLN A 81 -3.76 -40.59 23.05
CA GLN A 81 -4.78 -40.47 22.01
C GLN A 81 -4.52 -39.16 21.26
N PHE A 82 -3.84 -39.25 20.12
CA PHE A 82 -3.98 -38.25 19.09
C PHE A 82 -5.45 -38.27 18.71
N GLU A 83 -6.15 -37.15 18.93
CA GLU A 83 -7.41 -36.93 18.24
C GLU A 83 -7.13 -37.12 16.74
N ASP A 84 -7.98 -37.90 16.05
CA ASP A 84 -7.92 -38.01 14.59
C ASP A 84 -8.25 -36.63 14.01
N VAL A 85 -7.22 -35.77 13.89
CA VAL A 85 -7.35 -34.44 13.30
C VAL A 85 -7.81 -34.66 11.87
N ALA A 86 -9.06 -34.26 11.60
CA ALA A 86 -9.66 -34.40 10.29
C ALA A 86 -8.70 -33.83 9.24
N LYS A 87 -8.48 -34.58 8.15
CA LYS A 87 -7.59 -34.18 7.07
C LYS A 87 -8.39 -33.76 5.85
N GLU A 88 -7.88 -32.78 5.13
CA GLU A 88 -8.34 -32.39 3.80
C GLU A 88 -7.21 -32.51 2.78
N LYS A 89 -7.60 -32.70 1.52
CA LYS A 89 -6.65 -32.79 0.40
C LYS A 89 -6.67 -31.47 -0.37
N ARG A 90 -5.64 -30.65 -0.16
CA ARG A 90 -5.50 -29.30 -0.73
C ARG A 90 -4.38 -29.27 -1.78
N LEU A 91 -4.59 -28.52 -2.86
CA LEU A 91 -3.54 -28.20 -3.82
C LEU A 91 -2.66 -27.09 -3.25
N PHE A 92 -1.34 -27.30 -3.25
CA PHE A 92 -0.35 -26.28 -2.96
C PHE A 92 0.46 -25.99 -4.22
N THR A 93 0.73 -24.72 -4.50
CA THR A 93 1.57 -24.27 -5.62
C THR A 93 3.05 -24.18 -5.24
N TYR A 94 3.34 -24.10 -3.94
CA TYR A 94 4.64 -23.76 -3.33
C TYR A 94 5.20 -22.40 -3.76
N LYS A 95 4.31 -21.46 -4.11
CA LYS A 95 4.65 -20.10 -4.53
C LYS A 95 4.07 -19.08 -3.55
N VAL A 96 4.95 -18.23 -3.06
CA VAL A 96 4.64 -17.07 -2.22
C VAL A 96 4.93 -15.83 -3.06
N ILE A 97 4.00 -14.87 -3.09
CA ILE A 97 4.24 -13.56 -3.72
C ILE A 97 4.10 -12.46 -2.69
N MET A 98 5.03 -11.51 -2.70
CA MET A 98 5.04 -10.40 -1.76
C MET A 98 5.67 -9.15 -2.34
N GLY A 99 5.41 -8.00 -1.75
CA GLY A 99 6.21 -6.80 -1.99
C GLY A 99 5.98 -5.73 -0.93
N VAL A 100 6.85 -4.70 -0.98
CA VAL A 100 6.81 -3.55 -0.07
C VAL A 100 6.62 -2.29 -0.90
N SER A 101 5.91 -1.28 -0.37
CA SER A 101 5.60 -0.03 -1.10
C SER A 101 4.84 -0.39 -2.39
N MET A 102 5.18 0.20 -3.55
CA MET A 102 4.57 -0.14 -4.84
C MET A 102 4.66 -1.65 -5.20
N GLY A 103 5.61 -2.39 -4.63
CA GLY A 103 5.70 -3.85 -4.79
C GLY A 103 4.53 -4.61 -4.15
N ALA A 104 3.79 -3.99 -3.21
CA ALA A 104 2.59 -4.56 -2.61
C ALA A 104 1.48 -4.88 -3.63
N ASN A 105 1.58 -4.35 -4.86
CA ASN A 105 0.78 -4.77 -6.02
C ASN A 105 0.81 -6.29 -6.28
N ALA A 106 1.71 -7.04 -5.63
CA ALA A 106 1.61 -8.48 -5.38
C ALA A 106 0.19 -8.98 -5.08
N VAL A 107 -0.63 -8.23 -4.33
CA VAL A 107 -2.03 -8.62 -4.04
C VAL A 107 -2.95 -8.50 -5.25
N ASN A 108 -2.77 -7.47 -6.09
CA ASN A 108 -3.55 -7.28 -7.33
C ASN A 108 -3.18 -8.36 -8.36
N ILE A 109 -1.88 -8.66 -8.53
CA ILE A 109 -1.42 -9.78 -9.38
C ILE A 109 -1.98 -11.12 -8.90
N ALA A 110 -1.98 -11.36 -7.57
CA ALA A 110 -2.56 -12.59 -7.03
C ALA A 110 -4.09 -12.64 -7.19
N SER A 111 -4.76 -11.49 -7.26
CA SER A 111 -6.20 -11.36 -7.51
C SER A 111 -6.57 -11.64 -8.96
N HIS A 112 -5.73 -11.23 -9.92
CA HIS A 112 -5.87 -11.61 -11.34
C HIS A 112 -5.56 -13.10 -11.58
N TYR A 113 -4.66 -13.67 -10.78
CA TYR A 113 -4.14 -15.04 -10.97
C TYR A 113 -4.22 -15.91 -9.70
N PRO A 114 -5.43 -16.12 -9.12
CA PRO A 114 -5.58 -16.71 -7.79
C PRO A 114 -5.07 -18.15 -7.68
N ASP A 115 -5.04 -18.91 -8.77
CA ASP A 115 -4.56 -20.30 -8.81
C ASP A 115 -3.01 -20.42 -8.90
N ARG A 116 -2.26 -19.31 -8.85
CA ARG A 116 -0.80 -19.31 -9.03
C ARG A 116 0.01 -19.19 -7.73
N PHE A 117 -0.62 -18.81 -6.62
CA PHE A 117 0.05 -18.54 -5.34
C PHE A 117 -0.73 -19.12 -4.15
N ASP A 118 -0.01 -19.49 -3.08
CA ASP A 118 -0.62 -19.98 -1.82
C ASP A 118 -0.68 -18.89 -0.75
N VAL A 119 0.36 -18.05 -0.67
CA VAL A 119 0.50 -16.98 0.35
C VAL A 119 0.89 -15.67 -0.32
N ILE A 120 0.21 -14.59 0.06
CA ILE A 120 0.25 -13.26 -0.55
C ILE A 120 0.58 -12.23 0.53
N GLY A 121 1.60 -11.38 0.30
CA GLY A 121 2.00 -10.31 1.22
C GLY A 121 1.98 -8.94 0.55
N ALA A 122 1.15 -8.02 1.04
CA ALA A 122 1.14 -6.62 0.63
C ALA A 122 1.52 -5.73 1.83
N MET A 123 2.71 -5.12 1.78
CA MET A 123 3.32 -4.44 2.93
C MET A 123 3.55 -2.95 2.63
N GLY A 124 2.66 -2.10 3.14
CA GLY A 124 2.50 -0.70 2.73
C GLY A 124 2.07 -0.57 1.27
N GLY A 125 2.02 0.66 0.75
CA GLY A 125 1.70 0.94 -0.65
C GLY A 125 0.20 0.96 -0.99
N TYR A 126 -0.09 1.29 -2.26
CA TYR A 126 -1.39 1.79 -2.70
C TYR A 126 -2.02 0.81 -3.67
N VAL A 127 -2.84 -0.09 -3.11
CA VAL A 127 -3.36 -1.27 -3.79
C VAL A 127 -4.88 -1.38 -3.81
N ASP A 128 -5.58 -0.65 -2.92
CA ASP A 128 -6.99 -0.29 -3.08
C ASP A 128 -7.02 0.99 -3.92
N PHE A 129 -7.42 0.86 -5.19
CA PHE A 129 -7.45 1.97 -6.14
C PHE A 129 -8.69 2.85 -5.98
N ARG A 130 -9.74 2.33 -5.32
CA ARG A 130 -10.99 3.03 -5.04
C ARG A 130 -10.76 4.09 -3.97
N TYR A 131 -10.23 3.67 -2.82
CA TYR A 131 -9.80 4.58 -1.76
C TYR A 131 -8.63 5.48 -2.19
N LEU A 132 -7.66 4.98 -2.97
CA LEU A 132 -6.62 5.85 -3.55
C LEU A 132 -7.21 6.98 -4.40
N THR A 133 -8.25 6.71 -5.19
CA THR A 133 -8.90 7.73 -6.02
C THR A 133 -9.64 8.75 -5.15
N HIS A 134 -10.29 8.31 -4.06
CA HIS A 134 -10.82 9.22 -3.05
C HIS A 134 -9.72 10.13 -2.47
N VAL A 135 -8.59 9.57 -2.01
CA VAL A 135 -7.47 10.37 -1.46
C VAL A 135 -6.90 11.34 -2.50
N VAL A 136 -6.80 10.94 -3.77
CA VAL A 136 -6.34 11.86 -4.82
C VAL A 136 -7.37 12.97 -5.09
N ALA A 137 -8.62 12.63 -5.37
CA ALA A 137 -9.63 13.62 -5.74
C ALA A 137 -9.98 14.57 -4.58
N TYR A 138 -10.16 14.04 -3.37
CA TYR A 138 -10.66 14.80 -2.22
C TYR A 138 -9.54 15.46 -1.41
N PHE A 139 -8.50 14.71 -1.01
CA PHE A 139 -7.42 15.24 -0.16
C PHE A 139 -6.31 15.93 -0.97
N LEU A 140 -5.70 15.24 -1.94
CA LEU A 140 -4.57 15.77 -2.70
C LEU A 140 -4.98 16.91 -3.63
N LEU A 141 -6.14 16.80 -4.29
CA LEU A 141 -6.63 17.76 -5.28
C LEU A 141 -7.74 18.67 -4.76
N GLY A 142 -8.11 18.59 -3.47
CA GLY A 142 -9.13 19.44 -2.85
C GLY A 142 -8.57 20.52 -1.91
N GLY A 143 -9.44 20.99 -1.00
CA GLY A 143 -9.16 22.04 -0.02
C GLY A 143 -9.32 23.48 -0.52
N PHE A 144 -10.04 23.69 -1.62
CA PHE A 144 -10.38 25.03 -2.12
C PHE A 144 -11.67 25.57 -1.50
N CYS A 145 -11.80 26.89 -1.53
CA CYS A 145 -13.03 27.57 -1.15
C CYS A 145 -14.12 27.42 -2.23
N PRO A 146 -15.41 27.58 -1.90
CA PRO A 146 -16.48 27.64 -2.89
C PRO A 146 -16.25 28.75 -3.93
N MET A 147 -16.63 28.51 -5.18
CA MET A 147 -16.44 29.41 -6.32
C MET A 147 -16.87 30.86 -6.03
N GLU A 148 -18.09 31.07 -5.52
CA GLU A 148 -18.61 32.42 -5.22
C GLU A 148 -17.71 33.17 -4.22
N GLN A 149 -17.22 32.46 -3.20
CA GLN A 149 -16.34 33.03 -2.16
C GLN A 149 -14.99 33.47 -2.74
N ILE A 150 -14.43 32.70 -3.68
CA ILE A 150 -13.18 33.06 -4.38
C ILE A 150 -13.40 34.29 -5.25
N LEU A 151 -14.48 34.32 -6.04
CA LEU A 151 -14.79 35.42 -6.96
C LEU A 151 -15.04 36.75 -6.23
N ASP A 152 -15.66 36.72 -5.05
CA ASP A 152 -15.84 37.90 -4.18
C ASP A 152 -14.51 38.42 -3.58
N ASN A 153 -13.42 37.65 -3.65
CA ASN A 153 -12.12 37.97 -3.05
C ASN A 153 -10.96 38.01 -4.08
N LEU A 154 -11.27 38.13 -5.38
CA LEU A 154 -10.35 37.99 -6.51
C LEU A 154 -9.08 38.87 -6.43
N ASP A 155 -9.19 40.10 -5.90
CA ASP A 155 -8.06 41.03 -5.68
C ASP A 155 -6.97 40.47 -4.72
N SER A 156 -7.30 39.39 -3.98
CA SER A 156 -6.45 38.73 -3.00
C SER A 156 -6.30 37.22 -3.22
N ILE A 157 -6.62 36.73 -4.43
CA ILE A 157 -6.64 35.28 -4.76
C ILE A 157 -5.30 34.56 -4.52
N ASN A 158 -4.19 35.29 -4.51
CA ASN A 158 -2.85 34.78 -4.23
C ASN A 158 -2.33 35.10 -2.80
N ASP A 159 -3.22 35.44 -1.85
CA ASP A 159 -2.85 35.67 -0.45
C ASP A 159 -3.15 34.43 0.44
N PRO A 160 -2.14 33.64 0.83
CA PRO A 160 -2.34 32.46 1.68
C PRO A 160 -2.71 32.80 3.13
N THR A 161 -2.75 34.09 3.50
CA THR A 161 -3.22 34.55 4.81
C THR A 161 -4.70 34.95 4.82
N ASN A 162 -5.35 35.04 3.64
CA ASN A 162 -6.78 35.32 3.53
C ASN A 162 -7.61 34.01 3.59
N PRO A 163 -8.37 33.75 4.66
CA PRO A 163 -9.16 32.53 4.80
C PRO A 163 -10.31 32.41 3.78
N ASN A 164 -10.66 33.50 3.08
CA ASN A 164 -11.70 33.47 2.04
C ASN A 164 -11.20 32.85 0.72
N VAL A 165 -9.88 32.73 0.52
CA VAL A 165 -9.26 32.11 -0.67
C VAL A 165 -8.42 30.87 -0.30
N PHE A 166 -7.87 30.84 0.91
CA PHE A 166 -7.16 29.70 1.48
C PHE A 166 -8.03 29.05 2.57
N CYS A 167 -8.97 28.19 2.18
CA CYS A 167 -9.90 27.54 3.12
C CYS A 167 -9.23 26.48 4.02
N GLY A 168 -8.02 26.04 3.67
CA GLY A 168 -7.19 25.17 4.49
C GLY A 168 -7.11 23.72 3.98
N PRO A 169 -6.53 22.81 4.77
CA PRO A 169 -6.54 21.39 4.46
C PRO A 169 -7.95 20.80 4.58
N VAL A 170 -8.21 19.76 3.79
CA VAL A 170 -9.34 18.85 4.00
C VAL A 170 -9.10 18.08 5.30
N LYS A 171 -10.17 17.85 6.04
CA LYS A 171 -10.12 17.19 7.35
C LYS A 171 -10.24 15.67 7.19
N PRO A 172 -9.48 14.88 7.97
CA PRO A 172 -9.74 13.46 8.18
C PRO A 172 -11.21 13.15 8.45
N THR A 173 -11.72 12.14 7.77
CA THR A 173 -13.03 11.50 8.02
C THR A 173 -12.86 10.12 8.66
N MET A 174 -11.73 9.46 8.44
CA MET A 174 -11.41 8.13 9.00
C MET A 174 -10.17 8.12 9.91
N PRO A 175 -9.97 7.07 10.74
CA PRO A 175 -8.74 6.87 11.50
C PRO A 175 -7.50 6.76 10.58
N TYR A 176 -6.36 7.27 11.06
CA TYR A 176 -5.05 7.25 10.38
C TYR A 176 -4.93 8.11 9.10
N GLU A 177 -5.98 8.86 8.75
CA GLU A 177 -5.88 9.96 7.80
C GLU A 177 -5.29 11.22 8.45
N TRP A 178 -4.81 12.16 7.64
CA TRP A 178 -4.36 13.47 8.11
C TRP A 178 -4.80 14.63 7.21
N GLU A 179 -4.70 15.83 7.76
CA GLU A 179 -4.99 17.07 7.05
C GLU A 179 -4.10 17.27 5.82
N TRP A 180 -4.73 17.40 4.65
CA TRP A 180 -4.08 17.56 3.35
C TRP A 180 -4.95 18.48 2.46
N SER A 181 -4.35 19.38 1.69
CA SER A 181 -4.99 19.99 0.51
C SER A 181 -4.00 20.15 -0.62
N PHE A 182 -4.45 20.54 -1.81
CA PHE A 182 -3.55 20.82 -2.93
C PHE A 182 -2.40 21.76 -2.53
N ASN A 183 -2.74 22.83 -1.80
CA ASN A 183 -1.78 23.85 -1.40
C ASN A 183 -0.84 23.42 -0.25
N LYS A 184 -1.13 22.31 0.45
CA LYS A 184 -0.29 21.75 1.52
C LYS A 184 -0.30 20.23 1.46
N PHE A 185 0.69 19.66 0.76
CA PHE A 185 0.90 18.22 0.77
C PHE A 185 1.53 17.74 2.08
N HIS A 186 1.20 16.52 2.49
CA HIS A 186 1.99 15.79 3.48
C HIS A 186 3.39 15.51 2.91
N TYR A 187 4.43 15.57 3.73
CA TYR A 187 5.79 15.23 3.34
C TYR A 187 6.38 14.17 4.26
N ASP A 188 6.82 13.07 3.65
CA ASP A 188 7.54 11.98 4.31
C ASP A 188 8.98 11.88 3.75
N ASN A 189 9.91 11.49 4.61
CA ASN A 189 11.32 11.22 4.31
C ASN A 189 11.76 9.79 4.71
N SER A 190 10.83 8.92 5.09
CA SER A 190 11.04 7.48 5.31
C SER A 190 11.02 6.74 3.98
N GLY A 191 12.08 5.98 3.69
CA GLY A 191 12.18 5.15 2.49
C GLY A 191 12.31 5.87 1.14
N GLY A 192 12.16 7.19 1.10
CA GLY A 192 12.19 8.03 -0.09
C GLY A 192 12.06 9.50 0.28
N HIS A 193 11.94 10.38 -0.73
CA HIS A 193 11.58 11.80 -0.50
C HIS A 193 10.20 12.03 -1.09
N TRP A 194 9.16 12.00 -0.25
CA TRP A 194 7.76 12.16 -0.64
C TRP A 194 7.42 13.64 -0.80
N GLY A 195 8.08 14.26 -1.78
CA GLY A 195 7.81 15.63 -2.23
C GLY A 195 6.68 15.71 -3.25
N ARG A 196 6.29 16.93 -3.63
CA ARG A 196 5.20 17.19 -4.59
C ARG A 196 5.45 16.50 -5.94
N GLU A 197 6.67 16.61 -6.48
CA GLU A 197 7.11 15.92 -7.71
C GLU A 197 6.90 14.40 -7.61
N PHE A 198 7.26 13.78 -6.48
CA PHE A 198 7.13 12.33 -6.29
C PHE A 198 5.67 11.86 -6.27
N TYR A 199 4.76 12.63 -5.67
CA TYR A 199 3.33 12.32 -5.72
C TYR A 199 2.77 12.40 -7.15
N PHE A 200 3.19 13.40 -7.93
CA PHE A 200 2.79 13.49 -9.34
C PHE A 200 3.37 12.35 -10.19
N ASP A 201 4.62 11.95 -9.96
CA ASP A 201 5.26 10.79 -10.62
C ASP A 201 4.50 9.48 -10.36
N VAL A 202 4.08 9.26 -9.10
CA VAL A 202 3.29 8.09 -8.67
C VAL A 202 1.92 8.08 -9.37
N ILE A 203 1.23 9.23 -9.41
CA ILE A 203 -0.10 9.35 -10.04
C ILE A 203 -0.02 9.16 -11.55
N GLU A 204 0.95 9.79 -12.22
CA GLU A 204 1.18 9.59 -13.66
C GLU A 204 1.54 8.12 -13.97
N GLY A 205 2.21 7.42 -13.02
CA GLY A 205 2.42 5.98 -13.04
C GLY A 205 1.13 5.16 -13.17
N PHE A 206 0.13 5.42 -12.31
CA PHE A 206 -1.19 4.79 -12.42
C PHE A 206 -1.90 5.15 -13.74
N GLN A 207 -1.71 6.37 -14.24
CA GLN A 207 -2.32 6.79 -15.51
C GLN A 207 -1.74 6.07 -16.73
N PHE A 208 -0.47 5.65 -16.72
CA PHE A 208 0.05 4.78 -17.78
C PHE A 208 -0.59 3.38 -17.73
N ALA A 209 -0.98 2.91 -16.55
CA ALA A 209 -1.64 1.63 -16.38
C ALA A 209 -3.08 1.64 -16.94
N ALA A 210 -3.91 2.61 -16.55
CA ALA A 210 -5.35 2.61 -16.87
C ALA A 210 -5.84 3.75 -17.80
N GLY A 211 -5.01 4.75 -18.07
CA GLY A 211 -5.41 6.04 -18.65
C GLY A 211 -5.58 7.13 -17.58
N ASN A 212 -5.82 8.38 -17.98
CA ASN A 212 -6.08 9.47 -17.05
C ASN A 212 -7.30 9.13 -16.19
N MET A 213 -7.12 9.13 -14.86
CA MET A 213 -8.14 8.73 -13.88
C MET A 213 -9.01 9.90 -13.38
N LEU A 214 -8.75 11.12 -13.86
CA LEU A 214 -9.35 12.38 -13.41
C LEU A 214 -10.15 13.09 -14.51
N TYR A 215 -9.95 12.68 -15.76
CA TYR A 215 -10.61 13.20 -16.96
C TYR A 215 -10.72 12.11 -18.02
N TYR A 216 -11.85 12.08 -18.70
CA TYR A 216 -12.03 11.25 -19.89
C TYR A 216 -11.76 12.02 -21.18
N ASN A 217 -11.05 11.40 -22.12
CA ASN A 217 -10.82 11.95 -23.45
C ASN A 217 -10.77 10.80 -24.46
N GLU A 218 -11.77 10.73 -25.35
CA GLU A 218 -11.87 9.71 -26.40
C GLU A 218 -10.73 9.83 -27.43
N GLU A 219 -10.15 11.02 -27.62
CA GLU A 219 -9.07 11.24 -28.60
C GLU A 219 -7.69 10.85 -28.07
N HIS A 220 -7.50 10.69 -26.75
CA HIS A 220 -6.18 10.41 -26.17
C HIS A 220 -6.21 9.90 -24.71
N PRO A 221 -5.56 8.77 -24.38
CA PRO A 221 -5.75 8.08 -23.09
C PRO A 221 -5.24 8.84 -21.86
N LEU A 222 -4.28 9.77 -22.01
CA LEU A 222 -3.66 10.52 -20.89
C LEU A 222 -4.09 11.98 -20.76
N LEU A 223 -4.69 12.56 -21.81
CA LEU A 223 -4.84 14.01 -21.90
C LEU A 223 -6.20 14.46 -21.39
N PRO A 224 -6.30 15.48 -20.53
CA PRO A 224 -7.55 16.19 -20.32
C PRO A 224 -8.11 16.71 -21.66
N PRO A 225 -9.45 16.72 -21.86
CA PRO A 225 -10.08 17.29 -23.04
C PRO A 225 -9.60 18.72 -23.37
N GLY A 226 -9.51 19.03 -24.66
CA GLY A 226 -9.04 20.33 -25.14
C GLY A 226 -7.52 20.57 -25.11
N ILE A 227 -6.73 19.69 -24.49
CA ILE A 227 -5.27 19.75 -24.59
C ILE A 227 -4.80 19.09 -25.88
N SER A 228 -3.93 19.77 -26.64
CA SER A 228 -3.39 19.23 -27.89
C SER A 228 -2.17 18.32 -27.67
N LEU A 229 -2.07 17.28 -28.50
CA LEU A 229 -0.91 16.38 -28.54
C LEU A 229 0.40 17.13 -28.91
N ASP A 230 0.31 18.22 -29.68
CA ASP A 230 1.44 19.10 -29.99
C ASP A 230 2.00 19.78 -28.72
N TRP A 231 1.13 20.20 -27.79
CA TRP A 231 1.58 20.73 -26.49
C TRP A 231 2.17 19.62 -25.61
N TRP A 232 1.53 18.44 -25.56
CA TRP A 232 2.02 17.31 -24.78
C TRP A 232 3.45 16.89 -25.18
N ASN A 233 3.71 16.81 -26.49
CA ASN A 233 5.01 16.38 -27.02
C ASN A 233 6.08 17.48 -27.04
N ASN A 234 5.70 18.76 -26.93
CA ASN A 234 6.67 19.87 -26.90
C ASN A 234 7.21 20.11 -25.49
N GLU A 235 8.29 19.43 -25.12
CA GLU A 235 8.95 19.60 -23.81
C GLU A 235 9.65 20.96 -23.61
N GLN A 236 9.65 21.86 -24.60
CA GLN A 236 10.26 23.18 -24.44
C GLN A 236 9.30 24.17 -23.78
N ASP A 237 9.64 24.56 -22.55
CA ASP A 237 9.09 25.72 -21.85
C ASP A 237 7.57 25.71 -21.60
N LYS A 238 7.03 24.52 -21.31
CA LYS A 238 5.64 24.30 -20.86
C LYS A 238 5.26 25.18 -19.66
N CYS A 239 6.21 25.50 -18.78
CA CYS A 239 5.96 26.33 -17.59
C CYS A 239 5.77 27.81 -17.91
N ALA A 240 6.40 28.36 -18.96
CA ALA A 240 6.10 29.73 -19.43
C ALA A 240 4.97 29.76 -20.49
N HIS A 241 4.59 28.61 -21.05
CA HIS A 241 3.53 28.49 -22.06
C HIS A 241 2.53 27.38 -21.68
N PRO A 242 1.70 27.61 -20.64
CA PRO A 242 0.56 26.74 -20.36
C PRO A 242 -0.34 26.53 -21.58
N ALA A 243 -0.86 25.31 -21.73
CA ALA A 243 -2.03 25.10 -22.57
C ALA A 243 -3.26 25.74 -21.90
N VAL A 244 -4.15 26.27 -22.74
CA VAL A 244 -5.42 26.88 -22.35
C VAL A 244 -6.55 26.00 -22.84
N VAL A 245 -7.35 25.49 -21.91
CA VAL A 245 -8.61 24.80 -22.20
C VAL A 245 -9.74 25.81 -22.07
N SER A 246 -10.59 25.88 -23.08
CA SER A 246 -11.75 26.76 -23.13
C SER A 246 -13.01 25.97 -23.50
N TYR A 247 -14.15 26.64 -23.48
CA TYR A 247 -15.47 26.05 -23.71
C TYR A 247 -15.52 25.14 -24.95
N PRO A 248 -16.12 23.93 -24.85
CA PRO A 248 -16.86 23.41 -23.68
C PRO A 248 -15.99 22.66 -22.65
N TYR A 249 -14.75 22.33 -22.98
CA TYR A 249 -13.90 21.43 -22.16
C TYR A 249 -13.37 22.05 -20.86
N ASN A 250 -13.75 23.29 -20.55
CA ASN A 250 -13.43 23.97 -19.30
C ASN A 250 -14.55 23.89 -18.24
N ILE A 251 -15.67 23.24 -18.53
CA ILE A 251 -16.82 23.14 -17.63
C ILE A 251 -16.49 22.19 -16.47
N ASN A 252 -16.93 22.58 -15.28
CA ASN A 252 -16.87 21.80 -14.06
C ASN A 252 -17.91 22.35 -13.08
N LYS A 253 -18.78 21.50 -12.54
CA LYS A 253 -19.89 21.88 -11.63
C LYS A 253 -19.45 22.76 -10.46
N GLU A 254 -18.36 22.41 -9.78
CA GLU A 254 -17.97 23.02 -8.51
C GLU A 254 -17.31 24.41 -8.68
N TYR A 255 -16.55 24.60 -9.76
CA TYR A 255 -15.66 25.76 -9.92
C TYR A 255 -15.78 26.51 -11.26
N ASN A 256 -16.46 25.97 -12.28
CA ASN A 256 -16.67 26.66 -13.55
C ASN A 256 -17.92 26.18 -14.33
N PRO A 257 -19.13 26.20 -13.73
CA PRO A 257 -20.31 25.55 -14.31
C PRO A 257 -20.80 26.20 -15.62
N GLU A 258 -20.49 27.48 -15.85
CA GLU A 258 -20.81 28.17 -17.12
C GLU A 258 -19.69 28.04 -18.18
N GLY A 259 -18.59 27.34 -17.90
CA GLY A 259 -17.42 27.30 -18.79
C GLY A 259 -16.84 28.71 -19.07
N LYS A 260 -16.97 29.63 -18.13
CA LYS A 260 -16.71 31.07 -18.30
C LYS A 260 -15.22 31.41 -18.18
N TYR A 261 -14.52 30.74 -17.28
CA TYR A 261 -13.10 30.91 -17.02
C TYR A 261 -12.30 29.86 -17.81
N ASN A 262 -11.08 30.18 -18.24
CA ASN A 262 -10.24 29.16 -18.87
C ASN A 262 -9.74 28.20 -17.81
N LEU A 263 -9.47 26.95 -18.18
CA LEU A 263 -8.55 26.12 -17.41
C LEU A 263 -7.16 26.21 -18.02
N ILE A 264 -6.14 26.08 -17.19
CA ILE A 264 -4.74 26.06 -17.59
C ILE A 264 -4.03 24.83 -17.03
N THR A 265 -3.11 24.29 -17.82
CA THR A 265 -2.04 23.41 -17.29
C THR A 265 -1.08 24.24 -16.44
N PHE A 266 -0.36 23.66 -15.49
CA PHE A 266 0.61 24.40 -14.68
C PHE A 266 1.87 23.59 -14.39
N CYS A 267 2.86 24.25 -13.78
CA CYS A 267 4.04 23.58 -13.23
C CYS A 267 4.02 23.63 -11.70
N ASP A 268 4.39 22.51 -11.09
CA ASP A 268 4.44 22.25 -9.66
C ASP A 268 5.23 20.95 -9.43
N GLY A 269 5.86 20.80 -8.27
CA GLY A 269 6.69 19.65 -7.92
C GLY A 269 7.79 20.00 -6.92
N ASP A 270 8.22 21.26 -6.94
CA ASP A 270 9.21 21.84 -6.05
C ASP A 270 8.75 21.78 -4.57
N THR A 271 9.69 21.52 -3.65
CA THR A 271 9.43 21.44 -2.19
C THR A 271 10.14 22.57 -1.43
N VAL A 272 9.51 23.05 -0.36
CA VAL A 272 10.08 24.12 0.48
C VAL A 272 11.38 23.65 1.13
N GLN A 273 12.43 24.47 1.01
CA GLN A 273 13.76 24.13 1.53
C GLN A 273 13.90 24.52 3.01
N CYS A 274 14.00 23.52 3.88
CA CYS A 274 14.19 23.68 5.33
C CYS A 274 15.00 22.52 5.95
N ASP A 275 15.27 22.60 7.26
CA ASP A 275 16.00 21.59 8.03
C ASP A 275 15.05 20.47 8.53
N GLU A 276 15.15 19.29 7.93
CA GLU A 276 14.29 18.13 8.20
C GLU A 276 14.44 17.53 9.62
N SER A 277 15.33 18.06 10.46
CA SER A 277 15.45 17.66 11.87
C SER A 277 14.31 18.15 12.78
N SER A 278 13.22 18.68 12.21
CA SER A 278 12.06 19.22 12.94
C SER A 278 10.74 18.90 12.24
N LEU A 279 9.69 18.56 13.00
CA LEU A 279 8.36 18.29 12.43
C LEU A 279 7.79 19.53 11.72
N GLU A 280 8.05 20.73 12.26
CA GLU A 280 7.64 22.01 11.66
C GLU A 280 8.19 22.20 10.23
N CYS A 281 9.39 21.69 9.93
CA CYS A 281 9.92 21.70 8.57
C CYS A 281 9.16 20.72 7.67
N LEU A 282 8.95 19.47 8.12
CA LEU A 282 8.25 18.45 7.32
C LEU A 282 6.85 18.93 6.93
N GLU A 283 6.08 19.49 7.87
CA GLU A 283 4.74 20.06 7.60
C GLU A 283 4.72 21.19 6.57
N LYS A 284 5.81 21.96 6.46
CA LYS A 284 5.94 23.06 5.49
C LYS A 284 6.50 22.60 4.15
N LYS A 285 7.17 21.45 4.10
CA LYS A 285 7.93 21.01 2.93
C LYS A 285 7.07 20.67 1.72
N GLY A 286 5.86 20.15 1.95
CA GLY A 286 4.86 19.89 0.90
C GLY A 286 4.01 21.10 0.50
N ALA A 287 4.26 22.31 1.03
CA ALA A 287 3.49 23.50 0.67
C ALA A 287 3.74 23.94 -0.78
N TYR A 288 2.67 24.35 -1.47
CA TYR A 288 2.75 25.04 -2.75
C TYR A 288 3.10 26.52 -2.54
N GLU A 289 4.00 27.07 -3.35
CA GLU A 289 4.35 28.50 -3.36
C GLU A 289 4.26 29.06 -4.80
N PRO A 290 3.11 29.61 -5.25
CA PRO A 290 2.90 30.07 -6.63
C PRO A 290 3.82 31.21 -7.07
N ASP A 291 4.44 31.95 -6.13
CA ASP A 291 5.40 33.02 -6.42
C ASP A 291 6.85 32.53 -6.55
N LYS A 292 7.09 31.21 -6.45
CA LYS A 292 8.38 30.61 -6.81
C LYS A 292 8.38 30.18 -8.28
N PRO A 293 9.55 30.10 -8.93
CA PRO A 293 9.70 29.37 -10.17
C PRO A 293 9.39 27.89 -9.93
N HIS A 294 8.49 27.32 -10.73
CA HIS A 294 8.23 25.88 -10.80
C HIS A 294 8.76 25.32 -12.12
N HIS A 295 9.30 24.11 -12.10
CA HIS A 295 9.99 23.54 -13.27
C HIS A 295 9.46 22.18 -13.75
N VAL A 296 8.63 21.51 -12.96
CA VAL A 296 8.03 20.22 -13.29
C VAL A 296 6.62 20.45 -13.87
N PRO A 297 6.34 20.12 -15.14
CA PRO A 297 5.01 20.29 -15.73
C PRO A 297 4.04 19.20 -15.24
N VAL A 298 2.95 19.58 -14.59
CA VAL A 298 1.89 18.65 -14.18
C VAL A 298 0.89 18.54 -15.33
N ARG A 299 1.04 17.49 -16.13
CA ARG A 299 0.46 17.41 -17.48
C ARG A 299 -0.99 16.93 -17.53
N PHE A 300 -1.42 16.27 -16.46
CA PHE A 300 -2.70 15.58 -16.35
C PHE A 300 -3.73 16.31 -15.49
N LEU A 301 -3.35 17.47 -14.91
CA LEU A 301 -4.22 18.34 -14.12
C LEU A 301 -4.48 19.65 -14.85
N LEU A 302 -5.66 20.22 -14.62
CA LEU A 302 -6.03 21.57 -15.03
C LEU A 302 -6.46 22.38 -13.80
N ALA A 303 -6.12 23.66 -13.77
CA ALA A 303 -6.58 24.62 -12.76
C ALA A 303 -7.37 25.76 -13.40
N VAL A 304 -8.35 26.33 -12.68
CA VAL A 304 -9.15 27.46 -13.17
C VAL A 304 -8.34 28.76 -13.11
N ASP A 305 -8.13 29.44 -14.24
CA ASP A 305 -7.52 30.77 -14.30
C ASP A 305 -8.62 31.84 -14.15
N TYR A 306 -8.91 32.24 -12.91
CA TYR A 306 -9.99 33.19 -12.60
C TYR A 306 -9.60 34.64 -12.92
N ASN A 307 -8.31 34.98 -12.76
CA ASN A 307 -7.82 36.36 -12.93
C ASN A 307 -7.20 36.63 -14.32
N GLY A 308 -6.97 35.59 -15.12
CA GLY A 308 -6.45 35.66 -16.49
C GLY A 308 -4.93 35.87 -16.56
N ASN A 309 -4.18 35.52 -15.51
CA ASN A 309 -2.73 35.76 -15.43
C ASN A 309 -1.88 34.62 -16.00
N MET A 310 -2.49 33.50 -16.44
CA MET A 310 -1.80 32.30 -16.93
C MET A 310 -0.90 31.59 -15.89
N LYS A 311 -1.16 31.77 -14.60
CA LYS A 311 -0.40 31.20 -13.49
C LYS A 311 -1.33 30.83 -12.33
N ARG A 312 -1.43 29.53 -12.07
CA ARG A 312 -2.18 28.98 -10.95
C ARG A 312 -1.82 29.67 -9.62
N ASP A 313 -2.77 30.40 -9.04
CA ASP A 313 -2.66 31.05 -7.72
C ASP A 313 -3.24 30.18 -6.58
N TYR A 314 -3.09 30.61 -5.33
CA TYR A 314 -3.55 29.85 -4.15
C TYR A 314 -5.05 29.53 -4.15
N GLY A 315 -5.89 30.52 -4.44
CA GLY A 315 -7.34 30.39 -4.49
C GLY A 315 -7.88 29.81 -5.81
N GLU A 316 -7.02 29.39 -6.74
CA GLU A 316 -7.42 28.81 -8.01
C GLU A 316 -7.51 27.27 -7.89
N PRO A 317 -8.71 26.67 -8.03
CA PRO A 317 -8.91 25.24 -7.84
C PRO A 317 -8.28 24.39 -8.94
N VAL A 318 -7.82 23.19 -8.58
CA VAL A 318 -7.72 22.07 -9.56
C VAL A 318 -9.12 21.50 -9.73
N VAL A 319 -9.51 21.21 -10.97
CA VAL A 319 -10.81 20.57 -11.27
C VAL A 319 -10.63 19.08 -11.55
N VAL A 320 -11.68 18.29 -11.30
CA VAL A 320 -11.73 16.84 -11.58
C VAL A 320 -13.09 16.51 -12.18
N ASN A 321 -13.11 15.80 -13.30
CA ASN A 321 -14.32 15.38 -14.02
C ASN A 321 -14.18 13.88 -14.33
N ALA A 322 -14.21 13.06 -13.26
CA ALA A 322 -13.89 11.62 -13.31
C ALA A 322 -15.12 10.70 -13.39
N MET A 323 -16.24 11.15 -12.82
CA MET A 323 -17.51 10.46 -12.70
C MET A 323 -18.64 11.46 -12.48
N GLU A 324 -19.88 11.02 -12.62
CA GLU A 324 -21.06 11.80 -12.25
C GLU A 324 -21.09 12.12 -10.75
N ARG A 325 -21.91 13.10 -10.35
CA ARG A 325 -22.09 13.44 -8.93
C ARG A 325 -23.22 12.60 -8.36
N PHE A 326 -22.98 11.99 -7.20
CA PHE A 326 -23.99 11.26 -6.44
C PHE A 326 -24.11 11.80 -5.01
N GLU A 327 -25.24 11.52 -4.38
CA GLU A 327 -25.44 11.70 -2.95
C GLU A 327 -25.07 10.38 -2.27
N ASP A 328 -23.94 10.38 -1.57
CA ASP A 328 -23.40 9.27 -0.76
C ASP A 328 -24.26 9.13 0.51
N VAL A 329 -25.42 8.48 0.36
CA VAL A 329 -26.53 8.38 1.33
C VAL A 329 -27.08 6.96 1.44
N GLY A 330 -26.27 5.98 1.02
CA GLY A 330 -26.55 4.57 1.19
C GLY A 330 -27.58 3.98 0.24
N THR A 331 -27.56 2.65 0.16
CA THR A 331 -28.39 1.87 -0.79
C THR A 331 -29.90 2.00 -0.61
N ASP A 332 -30.39 2.56 0.50
CA ASP A 332 -31.80 2.88 0.69
C ASP A 332 -32.21 4.27 0.18
N GLY A 333 -31.23 5.08 -0.22
CA GLY A 333 -31.37 6.41 -0.80
C GLY A 333 -31.76 7.48 0.21
N CYS A 334 -31.37 7.33 1.49
CA CYS A 334 -31.89 8.15 2.58
C CYS A 334 -30.82 8.70 3.54
N PRO A 335 -30.50 10.00 3.50
CA PRO A 335 -29.55 10.58 4.44
C PRO A 335 -30.07 10.55 5.89
N ASP A 336 -29.16 10.39 6.87
CA ASP A 336 -29.41 10.32 8.32
C ASP A 336 -30.71 11.00 8.81
N PRO A 337 -30.99 12.30 8.52
CA PRO A 337 -32.06 13.01 9.20
C PRO A 337 -33.46 12.49 8.82
N PHE A 338 -33.59 11.73 7.73
CA PHE A 338 -34.85 11.26 7.15
C PHE A 338 -35.08 9.75 7.31
N GLU A 339 -34.14 9.01 7.87
CA GLU A 339 -34.23 7.57 8.07
C GLU A 339 -35.38 7.14 8.99
N ASP A 340 -36.19 6.17 8.56
CA ASP A 340 -37.37 5.70 9.31
C ASP A 340 -37.07 4.55 10.30
N GLY A 341 -35.82 4.05 10.32
CA GLY A 341 -35.33 2.96 11.16
C GLY A 341 -35.80 1.57 10.72
N LYS A 342 -36.08 1.40 9.41
CA LYS A 342 -36.50 0.12 8.80
C LYS A 342 -35.86 -0.11 7.42
N GLY A 343 -34.84 0.67 7.05
CA GLY A 343 -34.24 0.68 5.71
C GLY A 343 -35.09 1.45 4.71
N GLY A 344 -35.32 2.74 4.95
CA GLY A 344 -35.96 3.64 4.00
C GLY A 344 -36.48 4.95 4.60
N CYS A 345 -36.87 5.87 3.71
CA CYS A 345 -37.19 7.25 4.09
C CYS A 345 -38.55 7.53 4.73
N SER A 346 -38.52 8.48 5.67
CA SER A 346 -39.63 9.30 6.13
C SER A 346 -39.74 10.61 5.34
N GLU A 347 -40.95 11.02 4.95
CA GLU A 347 -41.22 12.33 4.31
C GLU A 347 -40.88 13.55 5.18
N THR A 348 -40.60 13.33 6.48
CA THR A 348 -40.25 14.38 7.43
C THR A 348 -39.01 14.00 8.23
N ARG A 349 -38.17 14.98 8.56
CA ARG A 349 -37.02 14.78 9.44
C ARG A 349 -37.44 14.12 10.75
N VAL A 350 -36.82 12.98 11.07
CA VAL A 350 -37.10 12.13 12.24
C VAL A 350 -35.87 11.89 13.11
N ALA A 351 -34.65 12.09 12.58
CA ALA A 351 -33.39 11.98 13.30
C ALA A 351 -32.50 13.24 13.16
N ASN A 352 -31.38 13.29 13.90
CA ASN A 352 -30.35 14.32 13.72
C ASN A 352 -29.41 13.94 12.56
N GLN A 353 -28.37 14.74 12.32
CA GLN A 353 -27.27 14.31 11.42
C GLN A 353 -26.27 13.50 12.25
N GLY A 354 -25.76 12.40 11.72
CA GLY A 354 -24.93 11.42 12.42
C GLY A 354 -25.69 10.58 13.45
N ASP A 355 -27.03 10.62 13.43
CA ASP A 355 -27.84 9.58 14.04
C ASP A 355 -28.06 8.52 12.95
N ASP A 356 -27.75 7.25 13.24
CA ASP A 356 -27.80 6.12 12.30
C ASP A 356 -29.01 5.16 12.56
N PRO A 357 -30.28 5.54 12.34
CA PRO A 357 -31.43 4.65 12.40
C PRO A 357 -31.45 3.41 11.48
N ASN A 358 -30.98 3.46 10.23
CA ASN A 358 -31.03 2.29 9.31
C ASN A 358 -29.82 1.36 9.43
N HIS A 359 -28.74 1.80 10.07
CA HIS A 359 -27.51 1.03 10.34
C HIS A 359 -26.59 0.79 9.13
N ASP A 360 -26.59 1.73 8.20
CA ASP A 360 -25.73 1.75 7.02
C ASP A 360 -24.79 2.96 6.93
N ASN A 361 -24.65 3.80 7.96
CA ASN A 361 -23.50 4.70 8.05
C ASN A 361 -22.18 3.92 8.01
N PHE A 362 -21.28 4.28 7.10
CA PHE A 362 -19.96 3.68 6.96
C PHE A 362 -19.02 4.10 8.11
N ASP A 363 -18.39 3.11 8.74
CA ASP A 363 -17.27 3.32 9.67
C ASP A 363 -16.21 2.24 9.45
N LEU A 364 -15.01 2.65 9.03
CA LEU A 364 -13.88 1.77 8.69
C LEU A 364 -13.50 0.76 9.80
N MET A 365 -13.81 1.05 11.06
CA MET A 365 -13.58 0.17 12.21
C MET A 365 -14.82 -0.62 12.62
N ASN A 366 -15.98 0.04 12.67
CA ASN A 366 -17.18 -0.42 13.39
C ASN A 366 -18.29 -0.91 12.46
N ASN A 367 -18.48 -0.26 11.30
CA ASN A 367 -19.45 -0.65 10.27
C ASN A 367 -18.82 -0.56 8.86
N PRO A 368 -17.81 -1.38 8.54
CA PRO A 368 -17.03 -1.20 7.32
C PRO A 368 -17.73 -1.75 6.05
N GLY A 369 -19.01 -2.07 6.16
CA GLY A 369 -19.92 -2.41 5.06
C GLY A 369 -21.23 -1.63 5.10
N GLY A 370 -21.25 -0.50 5.84
CA GLY A 370 -22.22 0.57 5.58
C GLY A 370 -21.97 1.20 4.21
N THR A 371 -22.98 1.93 3.73
CA THR A 371 -23.04 2.54 2.40
C THR A 371 -23.33 4.05 2.43
N GLU A 372 -23.77 4.66 3.54
CA GLU A 372 -23.78 6.15 3.67
C GLU A 372 -22.40 6.61 4.16
N GLY A 373 -21.70 7.41 3.35
CA GLY A 373 -20.36 7.94 3.65
C GLY A 373 -19.20 7.00 3.32
N ASP A 374 -19.38 6.02 2.43
CA ASP A 374 -18.36 5.05 2.00
C ASP A 374 -17.42 5.60 0.90
N PHE A 375 -17.83 6.69 0.24
CA PHE A 375 -17.17 7.38 -0.89
C PHE A 375 -17.22 6.66 -2.24
N GLU A 376 -18.01 5.61 -2.39
CA GLU A 376 -18.30 4.93 -3.65
C GLU A 376 -19.80 4.99 -3.96
N TYR A 377 -20.17 4.95 -5.23
CA TYR A 377 -21.57 4.87 -5.63
C TYR A 377 -22.10 3.44 -5.54
N GLU A 378 -23.28 3.27 -4.97
CA GLU A 378 -24.04 2.01 -5.00
C GLU A 378 -25.45 2.12 -5.61
N ASP A 379 -25.91 1.00 -6.21
CA ASP A 379 -27.26 0.83 -6.76
C ASP A 379 -28.35 1.10 -5.71
N GLY A 380 -28.93 2.30 -5.74
CA GLY A 380 -29.93 2.77 -4.80
C GLY A 380 -29.80 4.27 -4.52
N GLU A 381 -28.57 4.79 -4.62
CA GLU A 381 -28.25 6.17 -4.31
C GLU A 381 -28.74 7.16 -5.38
N PRO A 382 -29.11 8.40 -4.98
CA PRO A 382 -29.40 9.47 -5.92
C PRO A 382 -28.13 9.91 -6.66
N PHE A 383 -28.22 10.07 -7.98
CA PHE A 383 -27.15 10.69 -8.78
C PHE A 383 -27.69 11.70 -9.79
N GLU A 384 -26.81 12.59 -10.21
CA GLU A 384 -27.03 13.58 -11.25
C GLU A 384 -26.56 13.03 -12.60
N ASP A 385 -27.53 12.60 -13.42
CA ASP A 385 -27.42 12.13 -14.82
C ASP A 385 -27.02 13.29 -15.79
N PHE A 386 -25.96 14.02 -15.41
CA PHE A 386 -25.42 15.23 -16.03
C PHE A 386 -23.96 15.03 -16.49
N GLY A 387 -23.50 13.79 -16.56
CA GLY A 387 -22.18 13.42 -17.07
C GLY A 387 -21.00 13.89 -16.22
N LEU A 388 -19.80 13.77 -16.79
CA LEU A 388 -18.53 13.89 -16.05
C LEU A 388 -18.21 15.32 -15.65
N ASP A 389 -18.73 16.34 -16.35
CA ASP A 389 -18.58 17.74 -15.93
C ASP A 389 -19.60 18.18 -14.84
N GLY A 390 -20.69 17.42 -14.68
CA GLY A 390 -21.73 17.62 -13.67
C GLY A 390 -22.68 18.78 -13.97
N VAL A 391 -22.79 19.24 -15.23
CA VAL A 391 -23.63 20.36 -15.64
C VAL A 391 -24.53 19.98 -16.82
N PRO A 392 -25.86 19.99 -16.67
CA PRO A 392 -26.77 19.50 -17.72
C PRO A 392 -26.68 20.32 -19.02
N GLU A 393 -26.86 19.66 -20.18
CA GLU A 393 -26.83 20.20 -21.55
C GLU A 393 -27.67 21.48 -21.69
N MET A 394 -28.78 21.58 -20.95
CA MET A 394 -29.67 22.76 -20.97
C MET A 394 -29.08 24.02 -20.30
N VAL A 395 -28.01 23.87 -19.52
CA VAL A 395 -27.23 24.95 -18.87
C VAL A 395 -25.88 25.09 -19.56
N SER A 396 -25.13 24.00 -19.71
CA SER A 396 -23.81 23.98 -20.33
C SER A 396 -23.88 24.32 -21.83
N GLY A 397 -24.88 23.82 -22.55
CA GLY A 397 -24.94 23.86 -24.02
C GLY A 397 -24.03 22.83 -24.69
N PHE A 398 -23.51 21.88 -23.92
CA PHE A 398 -22.64 20.79 -24.34
C PHE A 398 -23.09 19.50 -23.64
N LYS A 399 -23.00 18.38 -24.35
CA LYS A 399 -23.32 17.07 -23.82
C LYS A 399 -22.06 16.22 -23.82
N ASP A 400 -21.62 15.81 -22.64
CA ASP A 400 -20.39 15.05 -22.44
C ASP A 400 -20.68 13.54 -22.24
N TYR A 401 -19.76 12.82 -21.61
CA TYR A 401 -19.85 11.36 -21.46
C TYR A 401 -20.74 10.99 -20.26
N GLY A 402 -21.63 10.01 -20.45
CA GLY A 402 -22.59 9.56 -19.43
C GLY A 402 -23.92 10.31 -19.46
N GLU A 403 -23.92 11.62 -19.67
CA GLU A 403 -25.11 12.46 -19.49
C GLU A 403 -26.37 11.88 -20.15
N GLY A 404 -27.48 11.90 -19.41
CA GLY A 404 -28.82 11.61 -19.89
C GLY A 404 -29.03 10.18 -20.39
N ASP A 405 -28.25 9.22 -19.91
CA ASP A 405 -28.38 7.80 -20.23
C ASP A 405 -29.18 7.01 -19.17
N GLY A 406 -29.34 7.59 -17.98
CA GLY A 406 -30.16 7.08 -16.89
C GLY A 406 -29.48 6.04 -15.99
N VAL A 407 -28.16 5.89 -16.04
CA VAL A 407 -27.35 5.12 -15.09
C VAL A 407 -26.14 5.91 -14.61
N PHE A 408 -25.71 5.70 -13.36
CA PHE A 408 -24.52 6.38 -12.83
C PHE A 408 -23.29 6.04 -13.67
N THR A 409 -22.67 7.07 -14.23
CA THR A 409 -21.53 6.93 -15.13
C THR A 409 -20.21 7.30 -14.48
N MET A 410 -19.29 6.34 -14.48
CA MET A 410 -17.86 6.59 -14.34
C MET A 410 -17.19 6.55 -15.71
N HIS A 411 -16.05 7.23 -15.88
CA HIS A 411 -15.37 7.16 -17.17
C HIS A 411 -14.53 5.88 -17.36
N PRO A 412 -14.38 5.34 -18.59
CA PRO A 412 -13.77 4.05 -18.86
C PRO A 412 -12.34 3.84 -18.31
N ASN A 413 -11.53 4.89 -18.16
CA ASN A 413 -10.19 4.78 -17.58
C ASN A 413 -10.23 4.46 -16.07
N LEU A 414 -11.24 4.96 -15.36
CA LEU A 414 -11.37 4.79 -13.91
C LEU A 414 -12.03 3.45 -13.58
N GLU A 415 -13.05 3.07 -14.36
CA GLU A 415 -13.59 1.70 -14.36
C GLU A 415 -12.47 0.68 -14.60
N ALA A 416 -11.65 0.89 -15.63
CA ALA A 416 -10.53 0.01 -15.95
C ALA A 416 -9.48 -0.07 -14.82
N LEU A 417 -9.27 1.02 -14.06
CA LEU A 417 -8.41 1.00 -12.88
C LEU A 417 -9.04 0.17 -11.75
N PHE A 418 -10.32 0.39 -11.44
CA PHE A 418 -11.03 -0.30 -10.36
C PHE A 418 -11.23 -1.81 -10.61
N GLU A 419 -11.28 -2.23 -11.87
CA GLU A 419 -11.31 -3.66 -12.22
C GLU A 419 -9.96 -4.37 -12.05
N GLN A 420 -8.86 -3.64 -11.79
CA GLN A 420 -7.54 -4.20 -11.44
C GLN A 420 -7.31 -4.33 -9.92
N ASP A 421 -8.29 -3.94 -9.11
CA ASP A 421 -8.18 -3.81 -7.66
C ASP A 421 -8.45 -5.14 -6.91
N ALA A 422 -7.60 -5.49 -5.95
CA ALA A 422 -7.83 -6.60 -5.04
C ALA A 422 -9.14 -6.49 -4.23
N ARG A 423 -9.62 -5.29 -3.89
CA ARG A 423 -10.93 -5.08 -3.24
C ARG A 423 -12.08 -5.54 -4.14
N THR A 424 -12.01 -5.25 -5.44
CA THR A 424 -12.96 -5.72 -6.45
C THR A 424 -12.96 -7.25 -6.54
N PHE A 425 -11.79 -7.87 -6.54
CA PHE A 425 -11.66 -9.33 -6.47
C PHE A 425 -12.20 -9.90 -5.15
N PHE A 426 -11.87 -9.32 -3.99
CA PHE A 426 -12.37 -9.78 -2.69
C PHE A 426 -13.89 -9.64 -2.57
N ARG A 427 -14.50 -8.57 -3.09
CA ARG A 427 -15.97 -8.40 -3.13
C ARG A 427 -16.64 -9.47 -4.03
N ARG A 428 -16.03 -9.86 -5.16
CA ARG A 428 -16.70 -10.69 -6.20
C ARG A 428 -16.30 -12.17 -6.25
N ALA A 429 -15.11 -12.56 -5.82
CA ALA A 429 -14.57 -13.91 -6.01
C ALA A 429 -15.37 -15.02 -5.28
N PRO A 430 -15.37 -16.27 -5.77
CA PRO A 430 -15.93 -17.41 -5.04
C PRO A 430 -15.25 -17.59 -3.69
N LEU A 431 -16.02 -17.84 -2.63
CA LEU A 431 -15.51 -17.93 -1.26
C LEU A 431 -14.43 -19.03 -1.10
N GLU A 432 -14.59 -20.16 -1.81
CA GLU A 432 -13.60 -21.25 -1.79
C GLU A 432 -12.26 -20.88 -2.44
N THR A 433 -12.25 -19.91 -3.36
CA THR A 433 -11.02 -19.34 -3.93
C THR A 433 -10.29 -18.53 -2.84
N LEU A 434 -11.01 -17.64 -2.16
CA LEU A 434 -10.45 -16.82 -1.07
C LEU A 434 -9.93 -17.69 0.08
N LYS A 435 -10.67 -18.73 0.47
CA LYS A 435 -10.25 -19.69 1.51
C LYS A 435 -8.98 -20.49 1.16
N ARG A 436 -8.71 -20.74 -0.14
CA ARG A 436 -7.49 -21.42 -0.59
C ARG A 436 -6.25 -20.54 -0.45
N MET A 437 -6.43 -19.22 -0.42
CA MET A 437 -5.35 -18.24 -0.32
C MET A 437 -5.10 -17.87 1.16
N THR A 438 -3.93 -17.28 1.41
CA THR A 438 -3.54 -16.71 2.71
C THR A 438 -3.01 -15.31 2.47
N PHE A 439 -3.63 -14.31 3.08
CA PHE A 439 -3.28 -12.90 2.93
C PHE A 439 -2.58 -12.35 4.18
N TYR A 440 -1.55 -11.54 3.95
CA TYR A 440 -0.87 -10.74 4.97
C TYR A 440 -0.81 -9.29 4.48
N PHE A 441 -1.32 -8.38 5.30
CA PHE A 441 -1.30 -6.95 5.07
C PHE A 441 -0.51 -6.25 6.17
N ASP A 442 0.27 -5.23 5.82
CA ASP A 442 0.74 -4.25 6.80
C ASP A 442 0.71 -2.82 6.26
N GLY A 443 0.71 -1.85 7.16
CA GLY A 443 0.85 -0.43 6.85
C GLY A 443 1.31 0.36 8.07
N GLY A 444 1.90 1.53 7.84
CA GLY A 444 2.37 2.40 8.92
C GLY A 444 1.32 3.41 9.37
N ILE A 445 1.20 3.68 10.67
CA ILE A 445 0.22 4.64 11.25
C ILE A 445 0.45 6.11 10.85
N ARG A 446 1.51 6.38 10.08
CA ARG A 446 1.93 7.69 9.54
C ARG A 446 2.47 7.54 8.09
N ASP A 447 2.05 6.50 7.36
CA ASP A 447 2.56 6.11 6.02
C ASP A 447 1.89 6.91 4.87
N ALA A 448 2.70 7.62 4.08
CA ALA A 448 2.28 8.50 2.99
C ALA A 448 1.13 7.94 2.14
N ILE A 449 0.15 8.77 1.76
CA ILE A 449 -1.09 8.35 1.05
C ILE A 449 -1.88 7.28 1.82
N HIS A 450 -1.92 7.37 3.16
CA HIS A 450 -2.83 6.62 4.01
C HIS A 450 -2.78 5.09 3.76
N ALA A 451 -1.58 4.50 3.77
CA ALA A 451 -1.43 3.07 3.47
C ALA A 451 -2.12 2.15 4.49
N ILE A 452 -2.31 2.58 5.75
CA ILE A 452 -3.13 1.81 6.71
C ILE A 452 -4.61 1.78 6.31
N PRO A 453 -5.30 2.91 6.06
CA PRO A 453 -6.66 2.89 5.53
C PRO A 453 -6.83 2.00 4.29
N VAL A 454 -5.92 2.07 3.31
CA VAL A 454 -5.86 1.14 2.15
C VAL A 454 -5.93 -0.34 2.59
N MET A 455 -5.05 -0.74 3.51
CA MET A 455 -5.00 -2.13 3.99
C MET A 455 -6.19 -2.51 4.87
N MET A 456 -6.82 -1.53 5.53
CA MET A 456 -8.05 -1.74 6.31
C MET A 456 -9.25 -1.98 5.40
N HIS A 457 -9.42 -1.24 4.29
CA HIS A 457 -10.45 -1.55 3.29
C HIS A 457 -10.28 -2.96 2.71
N LEU A 458 -9.05 -3.38 2.38
CA LEU A 458 -8.76 -4.76 1.93
C LEU A 458 -9.06 -5.82 3.00
N SER A 459 -8.64 -5.59 4.24
CA SER A 459 -8.93 -6.45 5.40
C SER A 459 -10.44 -6.60 5.62
N ASN A 460 -11.18 -5.49 5.58
CA ASN A 460 -12.63 -5.46 5.77
C ASN A 460 -13.38 -6.12 4.62
N ALA A 461 -12.95 -5.93 3.37
CA ALA A 461 -13.52 -6.62 2.21
C ALA A 461 -13.43 -8.15 2.35
N LEU A 462 -12.38 -8.70 2.97
CA LEU A 462 -12.32 -10.12 3.35
C LEU A 462 -13.30 -10.46 4.49
N LYS A 463 -13.31 -9.68 5.58
CA LYS A 463 -14.21 -9.91 6.74
C LYS A 463 -15.69 -9.94 6.35
N LEU A 464 -16.14 -9.02 5.49
CA LEU A 464 -17.52 -8.94 4.98
C LEU A 464 -17.92 -10.18 4.17
N ARG A 465 -16.96 -10.89 3.55
CA ARG A 465 -17.20 -12.19 2.89
C ARG A 465 -17.18 -13.37 3.87
N GLY A 466 -16.98 -13.13 5.17
CA GLY A 466 -16.82 -14.17 6.19
C GLY A 466 -15.43 -14.81 6.22
N ILE A 467 -14.40 -14.15 5.70
CA ILE A 467 -13.01 -14.58 5.82
C ILE A 467 -12.39 -13.94 7.07
N GLU A 468 -11.85 -14.78 7.97
CA GLU A 468 -11.17 -14.31 9.17
C GLU A 468 -9.87 -13.57 8.83
N VAL A 469 -9.69 -12.37 9.39
CA VAL A 469 -8.44 -11.61 9.41
C VAL A 469 -8.11 -11.27 10.87
N ARG A 470 -6.95 -11.71 11.34
CA ARG A 470 -6.42 -11.36 12.66
C ARG A 470 -5.68 -10.03 12.57
N GLU A 471 -6.01 -9.13 13.48
CA GLU A 471 -5.35 -7.82 13.57
C GLU A 471 -4.35 -7.77 14.73
N TYR A 472 -3.22 -7.13 14.45
CA TYR A 472 -2.17 -6.76 15.40
C TYR A 472 -1.90 -5.27 15.30
N ASP A 473 -1.73 -4.61 16.45
CA ASP A 473 -1.62 -3.14 16.51
C ASP A 473 -0.17 -2.63 16.50
N ASP A 474 0.81 -3.52 16.69
CA ASP A 474 2.22 -3.35 16.32
C ASP A 474 2.93 -4.72 16.28
N PHE A 475 4.22 -4.75 15.92
CA PHE A 475 5.08 -5.90 16.18
C PHE A 475 5.43 -6.07 17.66
N THR A 476 5.55 -4.97 18.42
CA THR A 476 6.13 -4.95 19.78
C THR A 476 5.52 -3.97 20.80
N ALA A 477 5.01 -2.81 20.38
CA ALA A 477 4.76 -1.67 21.27
C ALA A 477 3.47 -1.75 22.13
N THR A 478 2.54 -2.66 21.82
CA THR A 478 1.18 -2.69 22.38
C THR A 478 0.81 -4.06 22.96
N ASP A 479 -0.15 -4.14 23.89
CA ASP A 479 -0.62 -5.42 24.44
C ASP A 479 -1.19 -6.39 23.38
N ASN A 480 -1.70 -5.87 22.25
CA ASN A 480 -2.16 -6.63 21.08
C ASN A 480 -1.09 -6.70 19.96
N SER A 481 0.18 -6.51 20.30
CA SER A 481 1.29 -6.74 19.37
C SER A 481 1.50 -8.23 19.09
N ILE A 482 2.22 -8.54 18.00
CA ILE A 482 2.65 -9.91 17.71
C ILE A 482 3.53 -10.47 18.83
N LEU A 483 4.46 -9.66 19.34
CA LEU A 483 5.36 -10.06 20.43
C LEU A 483 5.53 -8.89 21.43
N PRO A 484 4.53 -8.63 22.30
CA PRO A 484 4.48 -7.44 23.19
C PRO A 484 5.61 -7.37 24.22
N CYS A 485 6.33 -8.48 24.41
CA CYS A 485 7.44 -8.58 25.36
C CYS A 485 8.82 -8.48 24.69
N ALA A 486 8.89 -8.02 23.43
CA ALA A 486 10.11 -7.80 22.66
C ALA A 486 10.33 -6.30 22.44
N THR A 487 11.58 -5.91 22.17
CA THR A 487 11.88 -4.60 21.56
C THR A 487 11.92 -4.74 20.04
N CYS A 488 11.72 -3.64 19.32
CA CYS A 488 11.76 -3.63 17.86
C CYS A 488 13.06 -4.25 17.30
N ASP A 489 14.21 -4.01 17.94
CA ASP A 489 15.51 -4.59 17.55
C ASP A 489 15.68 -6.08 17.92
N ASP A 490 15.13 -6.55 19.06
CA ASP A 490 15.29 -7.96 19.47
C ASP A 490 14.26 -8.91 18.83
N TYR A 491 13.13 -8.39 18.36
CA TYR A 491 12.03 -9.13 17.73
C TYR A 491 12.51 -10.18 16.70
N ILE A 492 13.38 -9.78 15.76
CA ILE A 492 13.86 -10.68 14.70
C ILE A 492 14.66 -11.88 15.23
N THR A 493 15.32 -11.73 16.39
CA THR A 493 16.04 -12.82 17.07
C THR A 493 15.10 -13.81 17.77
N ARG A 494 13.83 -13.41 17.92
CA ARG A 494 12.77 -14.11 18.66
C ARG A 494 11.62 -14.60 17.78
N LEU A 495 11.77 -14.60 16.45
CA LEU A 495 10.77 -15.15 15.53
C LEU A 495 10.31 -16.58 15.90
N LYS A 496 11.22 -17.41 16.45
CA LYS A 496 10.91 -18.76 16.94
C LYS A 496 9.98 -18.81 18.16
N ASP A 497 9.79 -17.70 18.88
CA ASP A 497 8.83 -17.58 19.98
C ASP A 497 7.39 -17.44 19.45
N ILE A 498 7.21 -17.13 18.16
CA ILE A 498 5.91 -16.85 17.53
C ILE A 498 5.34 -18.15 16.96
N ASP A 499 4.20 -18.61 17.51
CA ASP A 499 3.37 -19.66 16.89
C ASP A 499 2.61 -19.07 15.70
N VAL A 500 3.16 -19.25 14.50
CA VAL A 500 2.57 -18.79 13.24
C VAL A 500 1.48 -19.72 12.68
N SER A 501 0.98 -20.70 13.44
CA SER A 501 -0.13 -21.55 12.98
C SER A 501 -1.40 -20.74 12.75
N PRO A 502 -2.27 -21.12 11.78
CA PRO A 502 -3.53 -20.40 11.53
C PRO A 502 -4.44 -20.27 12.75
N ARG A 503 -4.34 -21.21 13.72
CA ARG A 503 -5.15 -21.23 14.94
C ARG A 503 -4.75 -20.17 15.98
N ILE A 504 -3.46 -19.84 16.08
CA ILE A 504 -2.94 -18.92 17.10
C ILE A 504 -2.64 -17.55 16.49
N PHE A 505 -2.06 -17.53 15.30
CA PHE A 505 -1.70 -16.29 14.59
C PHE A 505 -2.86 -15.74 13.75
N GLY A 506 -3.92 -16.53 13.52
CA GLY A 506 -4.99 -16.23 12.57
C GLY A 506 -4.65 -16.69 11.14
N ARG A 507 -5.67 -17.00 10.34
CA ARG A 507 -5.45 -17.46 8.95
C ARG A 507 -4.94 -16.34 8.05
N ASN A 508 -5.61 -15.20 8.01
CA ASN A 508 -5.13 -14.00 7.32
C ASN A 508 -4.76 -12.95 8.35
N ILE A 509 -3.83 -12.05 8.00
CA ILE A 509 -3.18 -11.15 8.95
C ILE A 509 -3.30 -9.71 8.47
N PHE A 510 -3.55 -8.79 9.39
CA PHE A 510 -3.31 -7.37 9.20
C PHE A 510 -2.47 -6.84 10.37
N VAL A 511 -1.40 -6.11 10.07
CA VAL A 511 -0.50 -5.49 11.07
C VAL A 511 -0.44 -3.98 10.84
N ARG A 512 -0.88 -3.20 11.82
CA ARG A 512 -0.56 -1.78 11.92
C ARG A 512 0.85 -1.67 12.51
N TYR A 513 1.74 -0.82 12.00
CA TYR A 513 3.06 -0.61 12.60
C TYR A 513 3.36 0.85 12.91
N GLY A 514 4.15 1.05 13.96
CA GLY A 514 4.45 2.36 14.54
C GLY A 514 3.79 2.52 15.90
N ASP A 515 4.51 3.14 16.84
CA ASP A 515 4.06 3.37 18.20
C ASP A 515 3.15 4.61 18.23
N PRO A 516 1.88 4.51 18.67
CA PRO A 516 0.99 5.67 18.81
C PRO A 516 1.55 6.73 19.77
N ASP A 517 2.29 6.32 20.80
CA ASP A 517 2.89 7.16 21.84
C ASP A 517 4.36 7.54 21.50
N ALA A 518 4.80 7.29 20.26
CA ALA A 518 6.15 7.59 19.78
C ALA A 518 6.57 9.04 20.05
N SER A 519 7.77 9.21 20.62
CA SER A 519 8.39 10.53 20.76
C SER A 519 8.59 11.23 19.40
N GLU A 520 8.59 12.57 19.38
CA GLU A 520 8.90 13.36 18.18
C GLU A 520 10.20 12.91 17.50
N GLN A 521 11.23 12.54 18.27
CA GLN A 521 12.48 12.02 17.72
C GLN A 521 12.31 10.67 17.00
N ALA A 522 11.46 9.77 17.51
CA ALA A 522 11.18 8.49 16.88
C ALA A 522 10.35 8.67 15.59
N ILE A 523 9.38 9.59 15.59
CA ILE A 523 8.63 9.98 14.39
C ILE A 523 9.57 10.58 13.34
N LEU A 524 10.47 11.49 13.74
CA LEU A 524 11.50 12.04 12.85
C LEU A 524 12.44 10.97 12.27
N GLN A 525 12.73 9.91 13.03
CA GLN A 525 13.51 8.74 12.57
C GLN A 525 12.72 7.78 11.67
N GLY A 526 11.39 7.93 11.57
CA GLY A 526 10.53 7.18 10.67
C GLY A 526 9.51 6.26 11.33
N ASP A 527 9.28 6.34 12.64
CA ASP A 527 8.31 5.47 13.32
C ASP A 527 6.89 5.56 12.71
N GLY A 528 6.39 4.43 12.23
CA GLY A 528 5.10 4.31 11.56
C GLY A 528 4.99 5.00 10.20
N LYS A 529 6.07 5.59 9.67
CA LYS A 529 6.12 6.22 8.34
C LYS A 529 6.34 5.18 7.23
N HIS A 530 6.44 5.60 5.95
CA HIS A 530 6.35 4.71 4.77
C HIS A 530 7.17 3.40 4.78
N VAL A 531 8.45 3.44 5.16
CA VAL A 531 9.24 2.22 5.38
C VAL A 531 9.28 1.82 6.85
N GLY A 532 9.08 2.78 7.75
CA GLY A 532 9.26 2.63 9.19
C GLY A 532 10.70 2.88 9.63
N LEU A 533 10.98 2.54 10.88
CA LEU A 533 12.34 2.36 11.41
C LEU A 533 13.02 1.16 10.72
N VAL A 534 14.36 1.11 10.78
CA VAL A 534 15.14 -0.03 10.24
C VAL A 534 14.69 -1.37 10.84
N CYS A 535 14.37 -1.40 12.13
CA CYS A 535 13.84 -2.60 12.79
C CYS A 535 12.41 -2.94 12.32
N GLN A 536 11.56 -1.95 12.03
CA GLN A 536 10.20 -2.18 11.53
C GLN A 536 10.22 -2.86 10.16
N ILE A 537 10.98 -2.35 9.18
CA ILE A 537 11.07 -3.00 7.86
C ILE A 537 11.65 -4.43 7.92
N LEU A 538 12.58 -4.69 8.82
CA LEU A 538 13.10 -6.04 9.07
C LEU A 538 12.02 -6.96 9.66
N ASN A 539 11.26 -6.48 10.66
CA ASN A 539 10.22 -7.25 11.34
C ASN A 539 9.05 -7.57 10.40
N ARG A 540 8.59 -6.60 9.60
CA ARG A 540 7.57 -6.75 8.55
C ARG A 540 7.87 -7.92 7.62
N VAL A 541 9.01 -7.81 6.92
CA VAL A 541 9.43 -8.79 5.91
C VAL A 541 9.75 -10.15 6.54
N ALA A 542 10.45 -10.19 7.69
CA ALA A 542 10.83 -11.45 8.32
C ALA A 542 9.64 -12.20 8.93
N THR A 543 8.65 -11.49 9.50
CA THR A 543 7.40 -12.08 10.01
C THR A 543 6.61 -12.71 8.88
N PHE A 544 6.41 -11.98 7.78
CA PHE A 544 5.70 -12.51 6.61
C PHE A 544 6.35 -13.79 6.08
N ILE A 545 7.67 -13.77 5.84
CA ILE A 545 8.38 -14.94 5.27
C ILE A 545 8.39 -16.12 6.26
N TYR A 546 8.57 -15.86 7.56
CA TYR A 546 8.50 -16.90 8.60
C TYR A 546 7.11 -17.54 8.66
N MET A 547 6.04 -16.74 8.66
CA MET A 547 4.66 -17.23 8.59
C MET A 547 4.40 -18.01 7.29
N ALA A 548 4.70 -17.43 6.13
CA ALA A 548 4.39 -18.00 4.83
C ALA A 548 5.05 -19.37 4.62
N LEU A 549 6.34 -19.49 4.91
CA LEU A 549 7.09 -20.73 4.67
C LEU A 549 6.77 -21.85 5.68
N ASN A 550 6.44 -21.52 6.93
CA ASN A 550 5.99 -22.53 7.90
C ASN A 550 4.54 -23.00 7.67
N ARG A 551 3.77 -22.28 6.86
CA ARG A 551 2.43 -22.67 6.38
C ARG A 551 2.44 -23.41 5.04
N LEU A 552 3.61 -23.66 4.46
CA LEU A 552 3.75 -24.59 3.34
C LEU A 552 4.02 -26.01 3.87
N PRO A 553 3.44 -27.07 3.28
CA PRO A 553 3.65 -28.42 3.75
C PRO A 553 5.10 -28.88 3.57
N ASN A 554 5.58 -29.70 4.50
CA ASN A 554 6.93 -30.27 4.53
C ASN A 554 8.06 -29.21 4.39
N PRO A 555 8.14 -28.21 5.28
CA PRO A 555 9.18 -27.18 5.21
C PRO A 555 10.59 -27.77 5.43
N ILE A 556 11.58 -27.30 4.66
CA ILE A 556 12.96 -27.78 4.75
C ILE A 556 13.71 -26.95 5.80
N ILE A 557 13.70 -27.36 7.07
CA ILE A 557 14.38 -26.64 8.15
C ILE A 557 15.71 -27.34 8.47
N LYS A 558 16.82 -26.60 8.46
CA LYS A 558 18.16 -27.09 8.80
C LYS A 558 18.82 -26.10 9.76
N ASN A 559 19.47 -26.58 10.82
CA ASN A 559 20.22 -25.76 11.77
C ASN A 559 21.70 -26.19 11.72
N ASP A 560 22.35 -25.84 10.60
CA ASP A 560 23.70 -26.23 10.23
C ASP A 560 24.70 -25.06 10.30
N GLY A 561 24.21 -23.83 10.54
CA GLY A 561 24.99 -22.60 10.53
C GLY A 561 25.36 -22.11 9.13
N ASP A 562 24.83 -22.73 8.07
CA ASP A 562 25.19 -22.40 6.70
C ASP A 562 24.42 -21.18 6.17
N ILE A 563 25.19 -20.14 5.86
CA ILE A 563 24.75 -18.84 5.32
C ILE A 563 25.20 -18.63 3.87
N GLY A 564 25.87 -19.60 3.25
CA GLY A 564 26.43 -19.56 1.90
C GLY A 564 25.40 -19.68 0.77
N GLY A 565 24.37 -18.83 0.78
CA GLY A 565 23.43 -18.70 -0.33
C GLY A 565 24.11 -18.13 -1.58
N THR A 566 23.63 -18.51 -2.77
CA THR A 566 24.21 -18.06 -4.05
C THR A 566 23.25 -17.14 -4.79
N VAL A 567 23.69 -15.92 -5.11
CA VAL A 567 22.92 -14.97 -5.93
C VAL A 567 23.33 -15.07 -7.40
N ILE A 568 22.34 -15.18 -8.27
CA ILE A 568 22.48 -15.29 -9.72
C ILE A 568 21.69 -14.14 -10.36
N ASN A 569 22.40 -13.18 -10.94
CA ASN A 569 21.82 -12.14 -11.79
C ASN A 569 21.81 -12.65 -13.22
N THR A 570 20.67 -12.57 -13.91
CA THR A 570 20.51 -13.16 -15.24
C THR A 570 19.43 -12.44 -16.06
N SER A 571 19.09 -12.96 -17.24
CA SER A 571 18.05 -12.43 -18.11
C SER A 571 17.43 -13.50 -18.99
N LEU A 572 16.22 -13.21 -19.48
CA LEU A 572 15.49 -14.02 -20.47
C LEU A 572 14.97 -13.13 -21.61
N TRP A 573 14.47 -13.75 -22.67
CA TRP A 573 13.60 -13.12 -23.65
C TRP A 573 12.15 -13.28 -23.19
N SER A 574 11.44 -12.18 -22.96
CA SER A 574 10.03 -12.16 -22.60
C SER A 574 9.19 -12.03 -23.87
N ASP A 575 8.25 -12.94 -24.06
CA ASP A 575 7.28 -12.84 -25.15
C ASP A 575 6.19 -11.80 -24.82
N ALA A 576 5.91 -11.56 -23.54
CA ALA A 576 5.02 -10.48 -23.11
C ALA A 576 5.56 -9.08 -23.48
N LEU A 577 6.86 -8.80 -23.27
CA LEU A 577 7.45 -7.50 -23.61
C LEU A 577 8.04 -7.41 -25.03
N GLN A 578 8.12 -8.54 -25.76
CA GLN A 578 8.89 -8.67 -27.00
C GLN A 578 10.33 -8.11 -26.86
N ASN A 579 10.97 -8.41 -25.73
CA ASN A 579 12.27 -7.84 -25.36
C ASN A 579 13.02 -8.74 -24.38
N ARG A 580 14.27 -8.39 -24.04
CA ARG A 580 14.96 -9.03 -22.92
C ARG A 580 14.64 -8.35 -21.60
N VAL A 581 14.44 -9.12 -20.54
CA VAL A 581 14.25 -8.61 -19.17
C VAL A 581 15.30 -9.21 -18.24
N ARG A 582 15.73 -8.42 -17.25
CA ARG A 582 16.65 -8.86 -16.18
C ARG A 582 15.85 -9.41 -15.01
N TYR A 583 16.46 -10.29 -14.23
CA TYR A 583 15.97 -10.71 -12.92
C TYR A 583 17.13 -11.32 -12.10
N SER A 584 16.94 -11.42 -10.79
CA SER A 584 17.91 -11.98 -9.86
C SER A 584 17.29 -13.11 -9.04
N VAL A 585 18.04 -14.18 -8.80
CA VAL A 585 17.62 -15.33 -7.99
C VAL A 585 18.64 -15.57 -6.88
N ALA A 586 18.19 -15.72 -5.64
CA ALA A 586 19.02 -16.24 -4.56
C ALA A 586 18.63 -17.68 -4.24
N LEU A 587 19.60 -18.57 -4.36
CA LEU A 587 19.51 -19.98 -4.00
C LEU A 587 19.82 -20.16 -2.50
N PRO A 588 19.09 -21.04 -1.80
CA PRO A 588 19.29 -21.25 -0.37
C PRO A 588 20.70 -21.80 -0.07
N PRO A 589 21.28 -21.54 1.11
CA PRO A 589 22.55 -22.14 1.49
C PRO A 589 22.47 -23.67 1.44
N GLY A 590 23.55 -24.29 0.96
CA GLY A 590 23.64 -25.72 0.71
C GLY A 590 22.95 -26.23 -0.57
N TYR A 591 22.38 -25.37 -1.42
CA TYR A 591 21.69 -25.80 -2.65
C TYR A 591 22.55 -26.67 -3.58
N ASP A 592 23.84 -26.35 -3.76
CA ASP A 592 24.74 -27.11 -4.65
C ASP A 592 25.48 -28.28 -3.95
N TYR A 593 25.12 -28.62 -2.71
CA TYR A 593 25.72 -29.78 -2.03
C TYR A 593 25.13 -31.08 -2.57
N GLU A 594 25.99 -32.10 -2.75
CA GLU A 594 25.61 -33.42 -3.29
C GLU A 594 24.50 -34.12 -2.48
N GLU A 595 24.43 -33.86 -1.18
CA GLU A 595 23.37 -34.33 -0.27
C GLU A 595 21.99 -33.68 -0.52
N ASN A 596 21.96 -32.49 -1.14
CA ASN A 596 20.75 -31.68 -1.37
C ASN A 596 20.34 -31.63 -2.85
N LYS A 597 21.02 -32.38 -3.74
CA LYS A 597 20.79 -32.37 -5.19
C LYS A 597 19.37 -32.77 -5.61
N ASP A 598 18.70 -33.59 -4.79
CA ASP A 598 17.34 -34.08 -5.00
C ASP A 598 16.30 -33.27 -4.19
N GLU A 599 16.73 -32.23 -3.46
CA GLU A 599 15.82 -31.30 -2.76
C GLU A 599 15.23 -30.26 -3.72
N TYR A 600 13.92 -30.04 -3.57
CA TYR A 600 13.17 -29.00 -4.25
C TYR A 600 12.58 -28.02 -3.23
N TYR A 601 12.69 -26.73 -3.53
CA TYR A 601 12.41 -25.62 -2.60
C TYR A 601 11.17 -24.83 -3.02
N PRO A 602 10.41 -24.24 -2.06
CA PRO A 602 9.43 -23.21 -2.38
C PRO A 602 10.05 -22.00 -3.08
N LEU A 603 9.24 -21.30 -3.87
CA LEU A 603 9.62 -20.05 -4.53
C LEU A 603 8.95 -18.86 -3.82
N VAL A 604 9.76 -17.95 -3.30
CA VAL A 604 9.31 -16.64 -2.80
C VAL A 604 9.61 -15.61 -3.88
N ILE A 605 8.58 -14.91 -4.34
CA ILE A 605 8.64 -13.86 -5.35
C ILE A 605 8.49 -12.55 -4.60
N PHE A 606 9.56 -11.77 -4.53
CA PHE A 606 9.56 -10.47 -3.86
C PHE A 606 9.58 -9.39 -4.94
N LEU A 607 8.57 -8.53 -4.95
CA LEU A 607 8.44 -7.40 -5.86
C LEU A 607 9.04 -6.13 -5.22
N PRO A 608 9.93 -5.41 -5.91
CA PRO A 608 10.53 -4.19 -5.38
C PRO A 608 9.55 -3.01 -5.32
N GLY A 609 9.84 -2.06 -4.43
CA GLY A 609 9.20 -0.74 -4.39
C GLY A 609 9.74 0.22 -5.45
N HIS A 610 9.17 1.42 -5.53
CA HIS A 610 9.58 2.45 -6.50
C HIS A 610 11.08 2.80 -6.38
N GLY A 611 11.82 2.81 -7.50
CA GLY A 611 13.24 3.17 -7.55
C GLY A 611 14.24 2.14 -6.99
N VAL A 612 13.87 0.87 -6.82
CA VAL A 612 14.74 -0.19 -6.28
C VAL A 612 14.93 -1.33 -7.28
N GLY A 613 16.09 -1.39 -7.93
CA GLY A 613 16.42 -2.45 -8.90
C GLY A 613 16.45 -3.86 -8.29
N ALA A 614 16.23 -4.87 -9.13
CA ALA A 614 16.22 -6.28 -8.69
C ALA A 614 17.54 -6.70 -8.01
N SER A 615 18.67 -6.15 -8.44
CA SER A 615 20.01 -6.39 -7.88
C SER A 615 20.22 -5.85 -6.47
N ASP A 616 19.46 -4.83 -6.08
CA ASP A 616 19.56 -4.18 -4.77
C ASP A 616 18.64 -4.90 -3.77
N MET A 617 17.39 -5.17 -4.18
CA MET A 617 16.44 -5.90 -3.34
C MET A 617 16.89 -7.36 -3.07
N ILE A 618 17.54 -8.05 -4.03
CA ILE A 618 18.03 -9.41 -3.80
C ILE A 618 19.11 -9.50 -2.70
N GLN A 619 19.77 -8.39 -2.32
CA GLN A 619 20.73 -8.37 -1.20
C GLN A 619 20.08 -8.72 0.15
N SER A 620 18.74 -8.59 0.27
CA SER A 620 17.97 -9.10 1.42
C SER A 620 18.16 -10.60 1.65
N SER A 621 18.58 -11.38 0.64
CA SER A 621 18.85 -12.81 0.76
C SER A 621 19.94 -13.15 1.78
N LEU A 622 20.84 -12.20 2.12
CA LEU A 622 21.85 -12.41 3.16
C LEU A 622 21.21 -12.59 4.54
N LEU A 623 20.20 -11.77 4.87
CA LEU A 623 19.43 -11.90 6.12
C LEU A 623 18.71 -13.25 6.16
N PHE A 624 18.01 -13.60 5.09
CA PHE A 624 17.27 -14.86 5.03
C PHE A 624 18.21 -16.06 5.08
N SER A 625 19.39 -15.99 4.46
CA SER A 625 20.41 -17.04 4.53
C SER A 625 20.92 -17.26 5.96
N ALA A 626 21.11 -16.18 6.72
CA ALA A 626 21.46 -16.27 8.14
C ALA A 626 20.35 -16.93 8.98
N LEU A 627 19.10 -16.51 8.79
CA LEU A 627 17.94 -17.11 9.48
C LEU A 627 17.69 -18.57 9.05
N MET A 628 17.94 -18.91 7.78
CA MET A 628 17.88 -20.28 7.27
C MET A 628 18.96 -21.16 7.90
N GLY A 629 20.22 -20.71 7.97
CA GLY A 629 21.31 -21.49 8.58
C GLY A 629 21.12 -21.74 10.09
N GLN A 630 20.41 -20.85 10.79
CA GLN A 630 20.00 -21.02 12.19
C GLN A 630 18.74 -21.89 12.36
N GLY A 631 18.15 -22.40 11.27
CA GLY A 631 16.88 -23.12 11.28
C GLY A 631 15.72 -22.29 11.85
N VAL A 632 15.71 -20.97 11.62
CA VAL A 632 14.56 -20.08 11.88
C VAL A 632 13.64 -20.09 10.67
N LEU A 633 14.18 -19.83 9.48
CA LEU A 633 13.45 -19.94 8.22
C LEU A 633 13.65 -21.32 7.59
N PRO A 634 12.60 -21.92 6.98
CA PRO A 634 12.78 -23.00 6.02
C PRO A 634 13.63 -22.56 4.83
N ARG A 635 14.31 -23.48 4.15
CA ARG A 635 15.06 -23.23 2.91
C ARG A 635 14.11 -22.92 1.75
N PHE A 636 14.35 -21.82 1.03
CA PHE A 636 13.55 -21.38 -0.13
C PHE A 636 14.42 -20.73 -1.21
N ILE A 637 13.91 -20.65 -2.44
CA ILE A 637 14.48 -19.85 -3.52
C ILE A 637 13.80 -18.47 -3.52
N LEU A 638 14.58 -17.40 -3.52
CA LEU A 638 14.07 -16.02 -3.63
C LEU A 638 14.23 -15.53 -5.08
N LEU A 639 13.15 -15.04 -5.69
CA LEU A 639 13.14 -14.34 -6.97
C LEU A 639 12.91 -12.85 -6.74
N ALA A 640 13.80 -12.04 -7.31
CA ALA A 640 13.68 -10.61 -7.51
C ALA A 640 13.53 -10.32 -9.02
N PRO A 641 12.31 -10.08 -9.53
CA PRO A 641 12.10 -9.68 -10.92
C PRO A 641 12.48 -8.21 -11.11
N GLU A 642 13.00 -7.84 -12.29
CA GLU A 642 13.15 -6.43 -12.63
C GLU A 642 11.79 -5.86 -13.02
N GLY A 643 11.40 -4.77 -12.36
CA GLY A 643 10.11 -4.08 -12.57
C GLY A 643 10.24 -2.79 -13.36
N GLN A 644 11.46 -2.42 -13.74
CA GLN A 644 11.75 -1.15 -14.39
C GLN A 644 11.11 -1.00 -15.78
N CYS A 645 10.39 0.11 -15.99
CA CYS A 645 9.94 0.58 -17.30
C CYS A 645 11.06 0.58 -18.36
N CYS A 646 10.76 0.06 -19.55
CA CYS A 646 11.76 -0.06 -20.60
C CYS A 646 12.20 1.30 -21.13
N TYR A 647 13.42 1.34 -21.66
CA TYR A 647 14.01 2.50 -22.30
C TYR A 647 13.76 2.49 -23.80
N VAL A 648 13.35 3.63 -24.36
CA VAL A 648 13.22 3.83 -25.81
C VAL A 648 14.33 4.76 -26.29
N HIS A 649 14.98 4.39 -27.38
CA HIS A 649 16.01 5.21 -28.02
C HIS A 649 15.38 6.35 -28.84
N LYS A 650 15.66 7.58 -28.42
CA LYS A 650 15.00 8.84 -28.86
C LYS A 650 14.95 9.05 -30.38
N GLN A 651 15.91 8.49 -31.14
CA GLN A 651 15.99 8.68 -32.59
C GLN A 651 15.50 7.47 -33.41
N THR A 652 15.40 6.27 -32.82
CA THR A 652 15.15 5.02 -33.57
C THR A 652 13.89 4.29 -33.13
N GLY A 653 13.29 4.66 -31.99
CA GLY A 653 12.14 3.97 -31.41
C GLY A 653 12.48 2.59 -30.85
N GLN A 654 13.76 2.17 -30.83
CA GLN A 654 14.14 0.86 -30.31
C GLN A 654 13.95 0.81 -28.78
N ARG A 655 13.19 -0.18 -28.32
CA ARG A 655 12.87 -0.45 -26.91
C ARG A 655 13.89 -1.41 -26.29
N PHE A 656 14.30 -1.15 -25.05
CA PHE A 656 15.28 -1.92 -24.27
C PHE A 656 14.76 -2.11 -22.84
N CYS A 657 14.31 -3.31 -22.52
CA CYS A 657 13.82 -3.67 -21.18
C CYS A 657 14.93 -4.30 -20.29
N GLY A 658 16.05 -4.70 -20.90
CA GLY A 658 17.14 -5.42 -20.24
C GLY A 658 18.26 -4.50 -19.71
N CYS A 659 17.92 -3.27 -19.33
CA CYS A 659 18.84 -2.26 -18.80
C CYS A 659 18.96 -2.32 -17.28
N GLU A 660 20.01 -1.70 -16.75
CA GLU A 660 20.12 -1.31 -15.36
C GLU A 660 19.60 0.12 -15.14
N MET A 661 19.33 0.46 -13.88
CA MET A 661 18.79 1.76 -13.49
C MET A 661 19.62 2.94 -14.03
N GLY A 662 18.92 3.86 -14.70
CA GLY A 662 19.51 4.97 -15.44
C GLY A 662 19.93 4.65 -16.88
N GLY A 663 19.41 3.57 -17.47
CA GLY A 663 19.60 3.23 -18.89
C GLY A 663 21.00 2.72 -19.20
N LYS A 664 21.64 2.06 -18.21
CA LYS A 664 23.00 1.53 -18.33
C LYS A 664 22.96 0.06 -18.71
N ASP A 665 24.05 -0.42 -19.31
CA ASP A 665 24.32 -1.84 -19.56
C ASP A 665 23.09 -2.59 -20.13
N CYS A 666 22.37 -1.93 -21.04
CA CYS A 666 21.23 -2.48 -21.75
C CYS A 666 21.66 -3.70 -22.55
N LEU A 667 21.03 -4.85 -22.30
CA LEU A 667 21.25 -6.04 -23.09
C LEU A 667 20.73 -5.86 -24.53
N ASP A 668 21.32 -6.58 -25.48
CA ASP A 668 20.79 -6.74 -26.85
C ASP A 668 19.31 -7.13 -26.80
N ASN A 669 18.46 -6.19 -27.24
CA ASN A 669 17.01 -6.29 -27.19
C ASN A 669 16.42 -7.28 -28.19
N GLN A 670 17.21 -7.88 -29.07
CA GLN A 670 16.80 -8.94 -30.00
C GLN A 670 17.40 -10.31 -29.66
N CYS A 671 18.33 -10.39 -28.70
CA CYS A 671 18.95 -11.65 -28.34
C CYS A 671 17.94 -12.58 -27.64
N LYS A 672 17.69 -13.75 -28.22
CA LYS A 672 16.82 -14.81 -27.63
C LYS A 672 17.61 -15.95 -26.96
N GLY A 673 18.94 -15.84 -26.88
CA GLY A 673 19.80 -16.84 -26.27
C GLY A 673 19.85 -16.79 -24.74
N PRO A 674 20.62 -17.70 -24.10
CA PRO A 674 21.02 -17.60 -22.71
C PRO A 674 21.70 -16.26 -22.39
N HIS A 675 21.60 -15.80 -21.13
CA HIS A 675 22.11 -14.51 -20.67
C HIS A 675 23.57 -14.25 -21.10
N GLU A 676 24.45 -15.23 -20.89
CA GLU A 676 25.87 -15.18 -21.19
C GLU A 676 26.21 -15.10 -22.70
N THR A 677 25.22 -15.32 -23.57
CA THR A 677 25.37 -15.18 -25.02
C THR A 677 24.89 -13.84 -25.55
N CYS A 678 24.21 -13.04 -24.73
CA CYS A 678 23.67 -11.74 -25.12
C CYS A 678 24.64 -10.62 -24.75
N ALA A 679 25.08 -9.85 -25.75
CA ALA A 679 25.97 -8.72 -25.53
C ALA A 679 25.23 -7.55 -24.86
N ILE A 680 26.00 -6.65 -24.24
CA ILE A 680 25.54 -5.29 -23.96
C ILE A 680 25.40 -4.56 -25.30
N ALA A 681 24.26 -3.92 -25.52
CA ALA A 681 23.98 -3.10 -26.69
C ALA A 681 24.85 -1.83 -26.69
N ASP A 682 25.34 -1.44 -27.86
CA ASP A 682 26.11 -0.19 -28.05
C ASP A 682 25.14 1.01 -28.09
N VAL A 683 24.63 1.39 -26.92
CA VAL A 683 23.67 2.48 -26.74
C VAL A 683 24.06 3.35 -25.53
N SER A 684 24.02 4.67 -25.70
CA SER A 684 24.26 5.62 -24.61
C SER A 684 22.98 5.87 -23.82
N SER A 685 23.06 5.90 -22.50
CA SER A 685 21.95 6.32 -21.64
C SER A 685 21.47 7.75 -21.92
N SER A 686 22.31 8.62 -22.50
CA SER A 686 21.90 9.96 -22.96
C SER A 686 20.84 9.91 -24.06
N ASP A 687 20.85 8.86 -24.87
CA ASP A 687 20.01 8.72 -26.07
C ASP A 687 18.73 7.92 -25.76
N LEU A 688 18.62 7.44 -24.52
CA LEU A 688 17.48 6.71 -23.98
C LEU A 688 16.55 7.62 -23.17
N VAL A 689 15.28 7.25 -23.12
CA VAL A 689 14.23 7.81 -22.25
C VAL A 689 13.33 6.66 -21.81
N GLN A 690 12.89 6.63 -20.55
CA GLN A 690 11.93 5.59 -20.11
C GLN A 690 10.56 5.88 -20.71
N GLU A 691 9.86 4.83 -21.13
CA GLU A 691 8.51 4.90 -21.72
C GLU A 691 7.38 5.07 -20.70
N CYS A 692 7.67 4.90 -19.41
CA CYS A 692 6.83 5.25 -18.27
C CYS A 692 7.72 5.76 -17.12
N ASN A 693 7.13 6.24 -16.03
CA ASN A 693 7.89 6.74 -14.87
C ASN A 693 8.60 5.59 -14.15
N GLY A 694 9.72 5.91 -13.49
CA GLY A 694 10.69 4.93 -12.97
C GLY A 694 10.25 4.17 -11.71
N GLY A 695 9.10 3.49 -11.77
CA GLY A 695 8.55 2.68 -10.70
C GLY A 695 8.37 1.21 -11.10
N HIS A 696 8.46 0.31 -10.13
CA HIS A 696 8.38 -1.14 -10.34
C HIS A 696 6.92 -1.61 -10.37
N PHE A 697 6.15 -1.03 -11.28
CA PHE A 697 4.71 -1.25 -11.35
C PHE A 697 4.41 -2.47 -12.23
N PHE A 698 4.26 -3.62 -11.57
CA PHE A 698 3.93 -4.90 -12.21
C PHE A 698 2.44 -4.95 -12.60
N MET A 699 2.03 -4.07 -13.50
CA MET A 699 0.73 -4.05 -14.15
C MET A 699 0.90 -4.05 -15.67
N ASN A 700 -0.12 -4.51 -16.39
CA ASN A 700 -0.16 -4.39 -17.83
C ASN A 700 -0.67 -2.98 -18.20
N HIS A 701 0.11 -2.20 -18.96
CA HIS A 701 -0.22 -0.80 -19.22
C HIS A 701 -1.15 -0.62 -20.43
N LYS A 702 -2.08 0.33 -20.33
CA LYS A 702 -2.90 0.82 -21.46
C LYS A 702 -2.08 1.67 -22.44
N THR A 703 -1.06 2.39 -21.96
CA THR A 703 -0.29 3.33 -22.78
C THR A 703 1.12 3.56 -22.23
N ASN A 704 2.02 4.04 -23.09
CA ASN A 704 3.25 4.71 -22.66
C ASN A 704 3.02 6.20 -22.38
N ARG A 705 4.07 6.89 -21.91
CA ARG A 705 4.09 8.33 -21.59
C ARG A 705 3.85 9.29 -22.77
N TRP A 706 3.80 8.77 -24.00
CA TRP A 706 3.50 9.55 -25.20
C TRP A 706 2.03 9.39 -25.63
N GLY A 707 1.23 8.62 -24.87
CA GLY A 707 -0.18 8.38 -25.18
C GLY A 707 -0.44 7.37 -26.30
N ASP A 708 0.58 6.61 -26.70
CA ASP A 708 0.46 5.60 -27.75
C ASP A 708 -0.18 4.31 -27.20
N GLU A 709 -1.45 4.12 -27.52
CA GLU A 709 -2.25 2.95 -27.15
C GLU A 709 -1.71 1.63 -27.74
N SER A 710 -0.96 1.67 -28.85
CA SER A 710 -0.35 0.45 -29.40
C SER A 710 0.74 -0.12 -28.48
N ALA A 711 1.24 0.69 -27.54
CA ALA A 711 2.13 0.21 -26.49
C ALA A 711 1.47 -0.84 -25.57
N SER A 712 0.15 -0.89 -25.46
CA SER A 712 -0.57 -1.93 -24.70
C SER A 712 -0.32 -3.36 -25.22
N GLU A 713 0.06 -3.52 -26.49
CA GLU A 713 0.44 -4.81 -27.07
C GLU A 713 1.77 -5.36 -26.50
N VAL A 714 2.63 -4.50 -25.94
CA VAL A 714 4.00 -4.84 -25.53
C VAL A 714 4.40 -4.35 -24.13
N MET A 715 3.63 -3.47 -23.49
CA MET A 715 3.84 -3.02 -22.10
C MET A 715 3.14 -3.95 -21.10
N ARG A 716 3.34 -5.25 -21.28
CA ARG A 716 2.71 -6.34 -20.54
C ARG A 716 3.57 -6.78 -19.34
N PHE A 717 3.86 -5.86 -18.39
CA PHE A 717 4.85 -6.12 -17.32
C PHE A 717 4.39 -7.19 -16.32
N GLU A 718 3.09 -7.29 -16.04
CA GLU A 718 2.54 -8.34 -15.19
C GLU A 718 2.62 -9.72 -15.88
N ASP A 719 2.35 -9.79 -17.19
CA ASP A 719 2.51 -11.05 -17.93
C ASP A 719 4.00 -11.46 -18.00
N ALA A 720 4.91 -10.49 -18.14
CA ALA A 720 6.35 -10.71 -18.15
C ALA A 720 6.89 -11.28 -16.83
N LEU A 721 6.25 -10.99 -15.70
CA LEU A 721 6.55 -11.65 -14.43
C LEU A 721 6.32 -13.17 -14.53
N PHE A 722 5.31 -13.62 -15.27
CA PHE A 722 5.08 -15.06 -15.47
C PHE A 722 6.04 -15.71 -16.48
N ASP A 723 6.57 -14.97 -17.45
CA ASP A 723 7.73 -15.42 -18.24
C ASP A 723 8.94 -15.68 -17.31
N ILE A 724 9.22 -14.76 -16.38
CA ILE A 724 10.30 -14.88 -15.39
C ILE A 724 10.08 -16.06 -14.43
N ILE A 725 8.88 -16.20 -13.87
CA ILE A 725 8.56 -17.34 -12.99
C ILE A 725 8.76 -18.67 -13.75
N SER A 726 8.31 -18.76 -15.00
CA SER A 726 8.42 -19.98 -15.80
C SER A 726 9.88 -20.35 -16.12
N ASP A 727 10.73 -19.37 -16.42
CA ASP A 727 12.15 -19.56 -16.68
C ASP A 727 12.94 -19.93 -15.41
N VAL A 728 12.53 -19.41 -14.24
CA VAL A 728 13.04 -19.82 -12.92
C VAL A 728 12.67 -21.27 -12.61
N GLU A 729 11.42 -21.66 -12.83
CA GLU A 729 10.95 -23.06 -12.66
C GLU A 729 11.65 -24.03 -13.61
N ALA A 730 12.03 -23.60 -14.82
CA ALA A 730 12.75 -24.41 -15.79
C ALA A 730 14.25 -24.60 -15.45
N LYS A 731 14.86 -23.65 -14.73
CA LYS A 731 16.31 -23.62 -14.42
C LYS A 731 16.67 -24.12 -13.04
N PHE A 732 15.79 -23.96 -12.05
CA PHE A 732 16.08 -24.23 -10.64
C PHE A 732 15.15 -25.28 -10.05
N ARG A 733 15.55 -25.91 -8.94
CA ARG A 733 14.76 -26.95 -8.25
C ARG A 733 13.63 -26.34 -7.43
N VAL A 734 12.64 -25.75 -8.13
CA VAL A 734 11.40 -25.22 -7.57
C VAL A 734 10.38 -26.36 -7.39
N ARG A 735 9.76 -26.45 -6.21
CA ARG A 735 8.69 -27.44 -5.96
C ARG A 735 7.55 -27.25 -6.95
N GLN A 736 7.08 -28.36 -7.48
CA GLN A 736 5.96 -28.39 -8.41
C GLN A 736 4.63 -28.44 -7.65
N PRO A 737 3.53 -27.91 -8.22
CA PRO A 737 2.23 -27.96 -7.58
C PRO A 737 1.77 -29.39 -7.30
N GLU A 738 1.32 -29.67 -6.08
CA GLU A 738 0.88 -31.01 -5.68
C GLU A 738 -0.31 -30.97 -4.70
N TYR A 739 -1.09 -32.05 -4.69
CA TYR A 739 -2.14 -32.23 -3.70
C TYR A 739 -1.61 -32.94 -2.45
N VAL A 740 -1.57 -32.23 -1.33
CA VAL A 740 -1.11 -32.74 -0.03
C VAL A 740 -2.30 -33.00 0.89
N GLU A 741 -2.24 -34.07 1.68
CA GLU A 741 -3.16 -34.27 2.81
C GLU A 741 -2.65 -33.47 4.02
N VAL A 742 -3.41 -32.47 4.43
CA VAL A 742 -3.11 -31.57 5.55
C VAL A 742 -4.25 -31.61 6.58
N PRO A 743 -4.02 -31.20 7.84
CA PRO A 743 -5.11 -30.94 8.78
C PRO A 743 -6.16 -30.00 8.19
N VAL A 744 -7.44 -30.20 8.52
CA VAL A 744 -8.51 -29.27 8.16
C VAL A 744 -8.22 -27.90 8.78
N GLY A 745 -8.20 -26.86 7.96
CA GLY A 745 -7.89 -25.49 8.39
C GLY A 745 -6.39 -25.13 8.40
N PHE A 746 -5.53 -26.00 7.87
CA PHE A 746 -4.12 -25.69 7.55
C PHE A 746 -4.01 -24.54 6.53
#